data_AF-A0A2N3MZ45-F1
#
_entry.id   AF-A0A2N3MZ45-F1
#
_cell.length_a   1.000
_cell.length_b   1.000
_cell.length_c   1.000
_cell.angle_alpha   90.00
_cell.angle_beta   90.00
_cell.angle_gamma   90.00
#
_symmetry.space_group_name_H-M   'P 1'
#
loop_
_entity.id
_entity.type
_entity.pdbx_description
1 polymer ?
#
loop_
_entity_poly.entity_id
_entity_poly.type
_entity_poly.pdbx_seq_one_letter_code
_entity_poly.pdbx_strand_id
1 'polypeptide(L)'
;MHDCQCRDGHDKCRAVPYAPLRLLAVGLDGSPIRLVGRDSNADPTKYAALSYCWGKSLQLRTTKSTLAIFSEEVPSDLIPQTWTDAIHIARGLRISHIWIDALCIVQDDEAEWQREVEHMSEIYQGSVLTIVAVQSIDSSHGCFASSRADGLEDGELFFRTRPDNSLDGGSSIVRVYRNDIRDRAGGNTAISNRGWTLQEQLLSPRLVLCMEPEIHWQCRASYQTQGGLWFEPSEVLKGNAKLIPHYDHLQTGDQEYHNAWRRIVEGYSLREFSYSRDRIPAIAGITRYLSSVLDDVSILGLWRKSFAKDLAWLRGGGLPQMSNTTGLPSWTWLTSQGCVLYTNGDNYSDQGMEAVEHLKLLDWDVQWKGVPFSSPVNSAQVRIEGPVREIRIVPFSEGNRYTPPYFQVFEENLQPTEEGKIPWRCAGRFDAGDVTVAATYLCLLLLSISKSDDVCEVFLILEPVDVDNGMGTRYKRVGLARIWGESPTFDSAKTMSMIMSMNWQPKTLLARHRQLAPSASVRVSPLCLGAMNFGEFGKERYGECSKETAFEILDHFYSQGGNFIDTANSYQAGESEMWVGEWMKERGNRDDIVLATKYTTAYLAHDKSRIQSNYGGNGSKSMKLSVDASLKKLHTHYIDILYVHWWDYTTSIPELMHSLNDLIVAGKVLYLGISDAPAWVVSKANQYARSNGLRQFVVYQGMWNAALRDFERDIVPMCRDEGMGLCPYGTLGQGRFQTAANYAEREKSNPGRKFAAITSRDKQVSAVLEKIGKDKGVHMLNVALSYVRQKTPYVFPIVGGRKLEHIKGNIEGLEVTLTEEEVAEVESGYEFDPGFPHTFLSGTLFNGAKPKGAYRDDDVWLSKWAGEFDSVDPPKPISRKE
;
A
#
# COMPACT_ATOMS: atom_id res chain seq x y z
N MET A 1 18.62 37.78 -18.07
CA MET A 1 19.66 36.87 -17.53
C MET A 1 20.93 37.62 -17.13
N HIS A 2 21.64 38.28 -18.05
CA HIS A 2 22.86 39.06 -17.75
C HIS A 2 22.65 40.06 -16.60
N ASP A 3 21.58 40.86 -16.66
CA ASP A 3 21.22 41.79 -15.58
C ASP A 3 21.05 41.12 -14.21
N CYS A 4 20.45 39.93 -14.16
CA CYS A 4 20.27 39.18 -12.91
C CYS A 4 21.60 38.59 -12.38
N GLN A 5 22.60 38.40 -13.24
CA GLN A 5 23.93 37.94 -12.84
C GLN A 5 24.83 39.10 -12.38
N CYS A 6 24.54 40.33 -12.80
CA CYS A 6 25.43 41.48 -12.62
C CYS A 6 24.88 42.59 -11.71
N ARG A 7 23.59 42.57 -11.34
CA ARG A 7 22.97 43.59 -10.47
C ARG A 7 23.13 43.28 -8.97
N ASP A 8 23.42 44.32 -8.21
CA ASP A 8 23.29 44.33 -6.74
C ASP A 8 21.84 43.98 -6.34
N GLY A 9 21.68 43.12 -5.32
CA GLY A 9 20.36 42.64 -4.85
C GLY A 9 19.91 41.27 -5.38
N HIS A 10 20.69 40.62 -6.25
CA HIS A 10 20.40 39.27 -6.77
C HIS A 10 21.31 38.15 -6.20
N ASP A 11 21.98 38.36 -5.05
CA ASP A 11 22.95 37.39 -4.50
C ASP A 11 22.34 36.01 -4.22
N LYS A 12 21.06 35.96 -3.85
CA LYS A 12 20.32 34.71 -3.62
C LYS A 12 19.99 33.96 -4.91
N CYS A 13 20.13 34.58 -6.09
CA CYS A 13 19.93 33.92 -7.39
C CYS A 13 21.16 33.11 -7.85
N ARG A 14 22.23 33.02 -7.06
CA ARG A 14 23.42 32.22 -7.42
C ARG A 14 23.09 30.72 -7.36
N ALA A 15 23.49 30.00 -8.39
CA ALA A 15 23.35 28.54 -8.42
C ALA A 15 24.30 27.91 -7.41
N VAL A 16 23.87 26.82 -6.79
CA VAL A 16 24.72 26.00 -5.92
C VAL A 16 25.77 25.30 -6.80
N PRO A 17 27.04 25.19 -6.38
CA PRO A 17 28.07 24.50 -7.18
C PRO A 17 27.83 22.99 -7.19
N TYR A 18 26.92 22.51 -8.05
CA TYR A 18 26.55 21.11 -8.19
C TYR A 18 26.28 20.76 -9.66
N ALA A 19 26.76 19.59 -10.10
CA ALA A 19 26.44 19.01 -11.39
C ALA A 19 26.01 17.53 -11.22
N PRO A 20 24.95 17.10 -11.93
CA PRO A 20 24.47 15.71 -11.93
C PRO A 20 25.51 14.74 -12.48
N LEU A 21 25.29 13.43 -12.34
CA LEU A 21 26.20 12.42 -12.89
C LEU A 21 26.43 12.60 -14.39
N ARG A 22 25.37 12.99 -15.12
CA ARG A 22 25.40 13.17 -16.58
C ARG A 22 24.59 14.37 -17.03
N LEU A 23 25.05 14.97 -18.12
CA LEU A 23 24.40 16.09 -18.80
C LEU A 23 24.33 15.81 -20.31
N LEU A 24 23.36 16.41 -20.99
CA LEU A 24 23.27 16.40 -22.45
C LEU A 24 24.03 17.61 -23.01
N ALA A 25 25.13 17.38 -23.72
CA ALA A 25 25.81 18.42 -24.47
C ALA A 25 24.99 18.78 -25.71
N VAL A 26 24.69 20.07 -25.90
CA VAL A 26 23.79 20.53 -26.97
C VAL A 26 24.50 20.95 -28.25
N GLY A 27 25.80 20.72 -28.40
CA GLY A 27 26.51 20.95 -29.67
C GLY A 27 26.59 22.41 -30.12
N LEU A 28 26.89 23.35 -29.21
CA LEU A 28 27.03 24.79 -29.54
C LEU A 28 28.14 25.06 -30.58
N ASP A 29 29.14 24.20 -30.65
CA ASP A 29 30.29 24.23 -31.54
C ASP A 29 30.09 23.39 -32.81
N GLY A 30 28.89 22.85 -33.04
CA GLY A 30 28.59 21.95 -34.15
C GLY A 30 28.89 20.47 -33.87
N SER A 31 29.32 20.12 -32.65
CA SER A 31 29.42 18.72 -32.22
C SER A 31 28.04 18.05 -32.12
N PRO A 32 27.96 16.71 -32.25
CA PRO A 32 26.70 15.98 -32.11
C PRO A 32 26.13 16.13 -30.69
N ILE A 33 24.81 16.05 -30.57
CA ILE A 33 24.12 16.05 -29.29
C ILE A 33 24.44 14.71 -28.61
N ARG A 34 25.01 14.73 -27.40
CA ARG A 34 25.46 13.50 -26.72
C ARG A 34 25.45 13.64 -25.20
N LEU A 35 25.40 12.51 -24.50
CA LEU A 35 25.56 12.45 -23.05
C LEU A 35 27.04 12.58 -22.66
N VAL A 36 27.28 13.39 -21.64
CA VAL A 36 28.61 13.62 -21.09
C VAL A 36 28.55 13.40 -19.59
N GLY A 37 29.47 12.57 -19.07
CA GLY A 37 29.62 12.35 -17.64
C GLY A 37 30.25 13.55 -16.95
N ARG A 38 29.91 13.75 -15.67
CA ARG A 38 30.58 14.71 -14.79
C ARG A 38 32.06 14.37 -14.67
N ASP A 39 32.91 15.39 -14.81
CA ASP A 39 34.31 15.31 -14.37
C ASP A 39 34.38 15.60 -12.86
N SER A 40 35.02 14.71 -12.11
CA SER A 40 35.16 14.83 -10.65
C SER A 40 36.21 15.85 -10.23
N ASN A 41 37.14 16.20 -11.14
CA ASN A 41 38.30 17.03 -10.86
C ASN A 41 38.19 18.45 -11.44
N ALA A 42 37.06 18.79 -12.06
CA ALA A 42 36.79 20.09 -12.66
C ALA A 42 35.70 20.85 -11.90
N ASP A 43 35.65 22.17 -12.09
CA ASP A 43 34.52 22.98 -11.60
C ASP A 43 33.19 22.44 -12.16
N PRO A 44 32.09 22.52 -11.38
CA PRO A 44 30.78 22.07 -11.84
C PRO A 44 30.41 22.71 -13.18
N THR A 45 30.13 21.87 -14.17
CA THR A 45 29.74 22.32 -15.52
C THR A 45 28.46 23.15 -15.42
N LYS A 46 28.38 24.27 -16.15
CA LYS A 46 27.18 25.10 -16.23
C LYS A 46 26.15 24.45 -17.17
N TYR A 47 24.92 24.29 -16.69
CA TYR A 47 23.82 23.67 -17.44
C TYR A 47 22.48 24.36 -17.18
N ALA A 48 21.52 24.13 -18.08
CA ALA A 48 20.10 24.37 -17.85
C ALA A 48 19.42 23.06 -17.46
N ALA A 49 18.30 23.09 -16.74
CA ALA A 49 17.44 21.91 -16.54
C ALA A 49 16.12 22.07 -17.30
N LEU A 50 15.46 20.96 -17.63
CA LEU A 50 14.13 20.94 -18.26
C LEU A 50 13.09 20.38 -17.28
N SER A 51 12.01 21.13 -17.07
CA SER A 51 10.80 20.72 -16.36
C SER A 51 9.66 20.55 -17.35
N TYR A 52 9.12 19.33 -17.49
CA TYR A 52 8.14 18.96 -18.51
C TYR A 52 7.28 17.75 -18.10
N CYS A 53 6.24 17.44 -18.87
CA CYS A 53 5.43 16.22 -18.71
C CYS A 53 5.93 15.11 -19.65
N TRP A 54 6.12 13.89 -19.16
CA TRP A 54 6.57 12.78 -20.01
C TRP A 54 5.49 12.28 -20.99
N GLY A 55 4.22 12.33 -20.60
CA GLY A 55 3.12 11.68 -21.32
C GLY A 55 3.00 10.18 -21.06
N LYS A 56 2.06 9.52 -21.74
CA LYS A 56 1.75 8.08 -21.56
C LYS A 56 2.76 7.13 -22.24
N SER A 57 3.53 7.62 -23.22
CA SER A 57 4.50 6.81 -23.96
C SER A 57 5.73 7.64 -24.30
N LEU A 58 6.84 7.39 -23.60
CA LEU A 58 8.13 8.00 -23.90
C LEU A 58 8.96 7.03 -24.74
N GLN A 59 9.24 7.39 -26.00
CA GLN A 59 9.97 6.51 -26.93
C GLN A 59 11.49 6.55 -26.71
N LEU A 60 12.05 7.70 -26.35
CA LEU A 60 13.49 7.90 -26.17
C LEU A 60 13.84 8.00 -24.68
N ARG A 61 14.72 7.14 -24.17
CA ARG A 61 15.23 7.16 -22.79
C ARG A 61 16.54 6.42 -22.68
N THR A 62 17.35 6.78 -21.68
CA THR A 62 18.62 6.08 -21.43
C THR A 62 18.39 4.82 -20.61
N THR A 63 18.87 3.69 -21.13
CA THR A 63 18.93 2.40 -20.44
C THR A 63 20.38 1.91 -20.42
N LYS A 64 20.68 0.84 -19.69
CA LYS A 64 22.01 0.20 -19.70
C LYS A 64 22.47 -0.15 -21.12
N SER A 65 21.54 -0.55 -21.99
CA SER A 65 21.81 -0.89 -23.39
C SER A 65 22.04 0.31 -24.30
N THR A 66 21.43 1.48 -24.03
CA THR A 66 21.56 2.68 -24.88
C THR A 66 22.59 3.69 -24.39
N LEU A 67 23.07 3.56 -23.15
CA LEU A 67 24.01 4.51 -22.53
C LEU A 67 25.28 4.74 -23.37
N ALA A 68 25.91 3.67 -23.86
CA ALA A 68 27.12 3.78 -24.67
C ALA A 68 26.85 4.53 -25.98
N ILE A 69 25.72 4.22 -26.64
CA ILE A 69 25.29 4.85 -27.90
C ILE A 69 25.07 6.35 -27.66
N PHE A 70 24.29 6.71 -26.63
CA PHE A 70 23.95 8.11 -26.35
C PHE A 70 25.15 8.93 -25.86
N SER A 71 26.22 8.30 -25.39
CA SER A 71 27.48 8.99 -25.03
C SER A 71 28.28 9.43 -26.26
N GLU A 72 28.08 8.74 -27.39
CA GLU A 72 28.64 9.12 -28.70
C GLU A 72 27.72 10.13 -29.39
N GLU A 73 26.45 9.76 -29.59
CA GLU A 73 25.44 10.60 -30.24
C GLU A 73 24.02 10.14 -29.85
N VAL A 74 23.17 11.11 -29.52
CA VAL A 74 21.73 10.92 -29.33
C VAL A 74 21.04 11.11 -30.69
N PRO A 75 20.26 10.13 -31.18
CA PRO A 75 19.58 10.24 -32.47
C PRO A 75 18.65 11.44 -32.52
N SER A 76 19.04 12.48 -33.27
CA SER A 76 18.33 13.76 -33.34
C SER A 76 16.89 13.62 -33.85
N ASP A 77 16.65 12.71 -34.81
CA ASP A 77 15.33 12.44 -35.39
C ASP A 77 14.33 11.84 -34.40
N LEU A 78 14.81 11.30 -33.28
CA LEU A 78 13.97 10.71 -32.22
C LEU A 78 13.75 11.66 -31.04
N ILE A 79 14.36 12.85 -31.05
CA ILE A 79 14.20 13.85 -29.98
C ILE A 79 12.80 14.49 -30.09
N PRO A 80 11.93 14.35 -29.07
CA PRO A 80 10.60 14.95 -29.05
C PRO A 80 10.64 16.49 -29.13
N GLN A 81 9.54 17.09 -29.60
CA GLN A 81 9.46 18.54 -29.84
C GLN A 81 9.78 19.38 -28.60
N THR A 82 9.27 19.02 -27.41
CA THR A 82 9.53 19.77 -26.17
C THR A 82 11.02 19.79 -25.82
N TRP A 83 11.74 18.70 -26.11
CA TRP A 83 13.19 18.61 -25.88
C TRP A 83 13.95 19.41 -26.92
N THR A 84 13.53 19.33 -28.18
CA THR A 84 14.07 20.14 -29.28
C THR A 84 13.96 21.63 -28.99
N ASP A 85 12.80 22.10 -28.54
CA ASP A 85 12.59 23.51 -28.16
C ASP A 85 13.47 23.91 -26.97
N ALA A 86 13.56 23.07 -25.95
CA ALA A 86 14.43 23.32 -24.79
C ALA A 86 15.92 23.41 -25.18
N ILE A 87 16.37 22.54 -26.09
CA ILE A 87 17.73 22.56 -26.65
C ILE A 87 17.97 23.86 -27.43
N HIS A 88 16.99 24.31 -28.24
CA HIS A 88 17.08 25.59 -28.94
C HIS A 88 17.16 26.79 -28.00
N ILE A 89 16.36 26.80 -26.93
CA ILE A 89 16.42 27.84 -25.90
C ILE A 89 17.80 27.83 -25.22
N ALA A 90 18.31 26.67 -24.82
CA ALA A 90 19.64 26.55 -24.21
C ALA A 90 20.74 27.06 -25.15
N ARG A 91 20.70 26.68 -26.44
CA ARG A 91 21.62 27.18 -27.47
C ARG A 91 21.55 28.69 -27.63
N GLY A 92 20.34 29.25 -27.71
CA GLY A 92 20.11 30.69 -27.82
C GLY A 92 20.65 31.48 -26.62
N LEU A 93 20.61 30.89 -25.42
CA LEU A 93 21.18 31.44 -24.19
C LEU A 93 22.68 31.13 -24.02
N ARG A 94 23.31 30.47 -25.01
CA ARG A 94 24.73 30.04 -24.99
C ARG A 94 25.07 29.13 -23.81
N ILE A 95 24.14 28.27 -23.42
CA ILE A 95 24.34 27.24 -22.40
C ILE A 95 24.67 25.93 -23.13
N SER A 96 25.86 25.38 -22.88
CA SER A 96 26.40 24.22 -23.62
C SER A 96 25.81 22.87 -23.19
N HIS A 97 25.15 22.81 -22.03
CA HIS A 97 24.63 21.57 -21.47
C HIS A 97 23.20 21.76 -20.95
N ILE A 98 22.38 20.73 -21.11
CA ILE A 98 21.04 20.66 -20.52
C ILE A 98 20.86 19.34 -19.77
N TRP A 99 20.13 19.38 -18.66
CA TRP A 99 19.73 18.19 -17.92
C TRP A 99 18.28 17.85 -18.25
N ILE A 100 18.06 16.62 -18.72
CA ILE A 100 16.75 16.04 -19.06
C ILE A 100 16.70 14.68 -18.37
N ASP A 101 15.86 14.54 -17.35
CA ASP A 101 15.74 13.34 -16.49
C ASP A 101 15.75 12.01 -17.27
N ALA A 102 14.95 11.90 -18.32
CA ALA A 102 14.80 10.69 -19.14
C ALA A 102 16.09 10.29 -19.90
N LEU A 103 17.00 11.23 -20.13
CA LEU A 103 18.26 11.00 -20.83
C LEU A 103 19.46 10.96 -19.87
N CYS A 104 19.46 11.82 -18.85
CA CYS A 104 20.57 11.99 -17.92
C CYS A 104 20.58 10.93 -16.80
N ILE A 105 19.48 10.18 -16.60
CA ILE A 105 19.37 9.07 -15.63
C ILE A 105 19.18 7.74 -16.39
N VAL A 106 19.84 6.65 -15.94
CA VAL A 106 19.63 5.30 -16.49
C VAL A 106 18.34 4.74 -15.90
N GLN A 107 17.30 4.58 -16.74
CA GLN A 107 15.93 4.30 -16.29
C GLN A 107 15.70 2.85 -15.83
N ASP A 108 16.56 1.92 -16.24
CA ASP A 108 16.54 0.49 -15.86
C ASP A 108 17.62 0.14 -14.80
N ASP A 109 18.18 1.15 -14.12
CA ASP A 109 19.07 0.98 -12.97
C ASP A 109 18.46 1.60 -11.72
N GLU A 110 17.83 0.77 -10.88
CA GLU A 110 17.20 1.24 -9.64
C GLU A 110 18.21 1.90 -8.69
N ALA A 111 19.45 1.41 -8.60
CA ALA A 111 20.45 1.99 -7.70
C ALA A 111 20.94 3.36 -8.17
N GLU A 112 21.00 3.59 -9.48
CA GLU A 112 21.26 4.92 -10.03
C GLU A 112 20.05 5.84 -9.91
N TRP A 113 18.85 5.34 -10.20
CA TRP A 113 17.62 6.12 -10.05
C TRP A 113 17.48 6.65 -8.63
N GLN A 114 17.69 5.80 -7.60
CA GLN A 114 17.63 6.21 -6.20
C GLN A 114 18.67 7.29 -5.88
N ARG A 115 19.92 7.15 -6.33
CA ARG A 115 20.98 8.15 -6.12
C ARG A 115 20.66 9.49 -6.76
N GLU A 116 20.16 9.50 -7.99
CA GLU A 116 19.79 10.75 -8.66
C GLU A 116 18.57 11.39 -7.98
N VAL A 117 17.56 10.60 -7.60
CA VAL A 117 16.39 11.08 -6.86
C VAL A 117 16.79 11.74 -5.53
N GLU A 118 17.72 11.16 -4.79
CA GLU A 118 18.30 11.75 -3.57
C GLU A 118 18.91 13.13 -3.80
N HIS A 119 19.41 13.40 -5.02
CA HIS A 119 20.06 14.66 -5.38
C HIS A 119 19.21 15.58 -6.28
N MET A 120 17.92 15.29 -6.49
CA MET A 120 17.06 16.14 -7.35
C MET A 120 17.09 17.61 -6.95
N SER A 121 17.04 17.91 -5.64
CA SER A 121 17.11 19.29 -5.17
C SER A 121 18.38 20.00 -5.59
N GLU A 122 19.51 19.31 -5.52
CA GLU A 122 20.83 19.84 -5.84
C GLU A 122 20.98 20.05 -7.36
N ILE A 123 20.36 19.20 -8.18
CA ILE A 123 20.32 19.37 -9.65
C ILE A 123 19.60 20.67 -10.01
N TYR A 124 18.39 20.89 -9.50
CA TYR A 124 17.66 22.11 -9.85
C TYR A 124 18.30 23.36 -9.24
N GLN A 125 18.84 23.28 -8.02
CA GLN A 125 19.60 24.38 -7.40
C GLN A 125 20.93 24.70 -8.11
N GLY A 126 21.56 23.69 -8.71
CA GLY A 126 22.81 23.82 -9.45
C GLY A 126 22.64 24.28 -10.90
N SER A 127 21.44 24.17 -11.44
CA SER A 127 21.13 24.70 -12.77
C SER A 127 21.28 26.22 -12.82
N VAL A 128 21.77 26.73 -13.95
CA VAL A 128 21.85 28.18 -14.20
C VAL A 128 20.44 28.78 -14.31
N LEU A 129 19.55 28.01 -14.93
CA LEU A 129 18.11 28.22 -15.04
C LEU A 129 17.42 26.90 -15.34
N THR A 130 16.11 26.85 -15.09
CA THR A 130 15.24 25.75 -15.51
C THR A 130 14.24 26.24 -16.56
N ILE A 131 14.18 25.54 -17.68
CA ILE A 131 13.20 25.75 -18.75
C ILE A 131 11.95 24.95 -18.36
N VAL A 132 10.80 25.61 -18.32
CA VAL A 132 9.54 25.03 -17.86
C VAL A 132 8.55 25.03 -19.01
N ALA A 133 8.17 23.84 -19.50
CA ALA A 133 7.20 23.68 -20.58
C ALA A 133 5.77 23.69 -20.01
N VAL A 134 5.24 24.88 -19.68
CA VAL A 134 4.09 25.05 -18.77
C VAL A 134 2.80 24.40 -19.28
N GLN A 135 2.52 24.55 -20.58
CA GLN A 135 1.30 24.02 -21.22
C GLN A 135 1.50 22.68 -21.93
N SER A 136 2.75 22.19 -22.00
CA SER A 136 3.09 20.93 -22.67
C SER A 136 2.50 19.74 -21.90
N ILE A 137 1.52 19.07 -22.49
CA ILE A 137 0.85 17.91 -21.87
C ILE A 137 1.72 16.65 -21.87
N ASP A 138 2.68 16.56 -22.79
CA ASP A 138 3.69 15.50 -22.90
C ASP A 138 4.96 16.04 -23.59
N SER A 139 5.94 15.17 -23.85
CA SER A 139 7.22 15.55 -24.48
C SER A 139 7.12 15.86 -25.97
N SER A 140 6.03 15.47 -26.63
CA SER A 140 5.81 15.69 -28.07
C SER A 140 5.10 16.99 -28.39
N HIS A 141 4.45 17.62 -27.40
CA HIS A 141 3.64 18.82 -27.60
C HIS A 141 4.48 20.03 -28.04
N GLY A 142 5.67 20.23 -27.46
CA GLY A 142 6.49 21.42 -27.66
C GLY A 142 6.32 22.48 -26.56
N CYS A 143 7.32 23.35 -26.41
CA CYS A 143 7.32 24.43 -25.42
C CYS A 143 6.35 25.58 -25.78
N PHE A 144 5.97 25.70 -27.06
CA PHE A 144 5.17 26.81 -27.60
C PHE A 144 3.95 26.36 -28.42
N ALA A 145 3.53 25.10 -28.29
CA ALA A 145 2.34 24.65 -29.00
C ALA A 145 1.08 25.25 -28.39
N SER A 146 0.24 25.79 -29.28
CA SER A 146 -0.93 26.58 -28.95
C SER A 146 -2.11 25.67 -28.56
N SER A 147 -2.73 25.90 -27.40
CA SER A 147 -3.98 25.21 -27.03
C SER A 147 -5.16 25.93 -27.67
N ARG A 148 -5.25 25.92 -29.00
CA ARG A 148 -6.34 26.56 -29.80
C ARG A 148 -7.70 25.85 -29.68
N ALA A 149 -8.13 25.49 -28.47
CA ALA A 149 -9.39 24.76 -28.29
C ALA A 149 -10.63 25.69 -28.33
N ASP A 150 -10.50 26.99 -28.05
CA ASP A 150 -11.68 27.80 -27.68
C ASP A 150 -12.11 28.89 -28.70
N GLY A 151 -11.45 29.02 -29.86
CA GLY A 151 -11.95 29.84 -30.98
C GLY A 151 -12.15 31.35 -30.74
N LEU A 152 -11.64 31.92 -29.64
CA LEU A 152 -11.68 33.35 -29.32
C LEU A 152 -10.24 33.86 -29.11
N GLU A 153 -9.78 34.79 -29.95
CA GLU A 153 -8.36 35.21 -30.03
C GLU A 153 -8.00 36.38 -29.09
N ASP A 154 -6.82 36.31 -28.44
CA ASP A 154 -6.13 37.47 -27.85
C ASP A 154 -5.79 38.47 -28.98
N GLY A 155 -5.88 39.78 -28.73
CA GLY A 155 -5.83 40.82 -29.78
C GLY A 155 -4.65 41.79 -29.66
N GLU A 156 -4.19 42.31 -30.81
CA GLU A 156 -3.22 43.42 -30.87
C GLU A 156 -3.93 44.72 -31.26
N LEU A 157 -3.79 45.76 -30.44
CA LEU A 157 -4.24 47.11 -30.76
C LEU A 157 -3.04 47.95 -31.23
N PHE A 158 -3.13 48.48 -32.45
CA PHE A 158 -2.11 49.35 -33.02
C PHE A 158 -2.46 50.80 -32.76
N PHE A 159 -1.62 51.49 -31.97
CA PHE A 159 -1.74 52.93 -31.75
C PHE A 159 -0.62 53.65 -32.49
N ARG A 160 -0.95 54.73 -33.20
CA ARG A 160 0.05 55.66 -33.72
C ARG A 160 0.08 56.87 -32.79
N THR A 161 1.13 56.99 -32.00
CA THR A 161 1.34 58.15 -31.15
C THR A 161 2.00 59.24 -32.00
N ARG A 162 1.31 60.38 -32.16
CA ARG A 162 1.91 61.60 -32.67
C ARG A 162 2.26 62.48 -31.47
N PRO A 163 3.55 62.68 -31.15
CA PRO A 163 3.92 63.80 -30.29
C PRO A 163 3.47 65.10 -30.98
N ASP A 164 3.03 66.06 -30.19
CA ASP A 164 2.64 67.38 -30.68
C ASP A 164 3.81 67.99 -31.51
N ASN A 165 3.55 68.26 -32.80
CA ASN A 165 4.44 68.86 -33.80
C ASN A 165 5.62 68.06 -34.40
N SER A 166 5.70 66.72 -34.34
CA SER A 166 6.65 65.95 -35.18
C SER A 166 5.98 65.19 -36.33
N LEU A 167 6.53 65.30 -37.55
CA LEU A 167 6.09 64.52 -38.73
C LEU A 167 6.43 63.02 -38.61
N ASP A 168 7.38 62.67 -37.73
CA ASP A 168 7.70 61.30 -37.35
C ASP A 168 6.86 60.90 -36.13
N GLY A 169 5.75 60.21 -36.39
CA GLY A 169 4.94 59.58 -35.34
C GLY A 169 5.45 58.17 -35.06
N GLY A 170 5.62 57.84 -33.78
CA GLY A 170 5.93 56.48 -33.32
C GLY A 170 4.69 55.59 -33.41
N SER A 171 4.87 54.32 -33.77
CA SER A 171 3.84 53.30 -33.64
C SER A 171 4.11 52.47 -32.38
N SER A 172 3.08 52.34 -31.53
CA SER A 172 3.10 51.51 -30.32
C SER A 172 2.07 50.39 -30.47
N ILE A 173 2.46 49.16 -30.15
CA ILE A 173 1.57 48.00 -30.13
C ILE A 173 1.17 47.75 -28.68
N VAL A 174 -0.13 47.70 -28.40
CA VAL A 174 -0.67 47.29 -27.11
C VAL A 174 -1.28 45.90 -27.30
N ARG A 175 -0.74 44.91 -26.59
CA ARG A 175 -1.28 43.55 -26.56
C ARG A 175 -2.33 43.45 -25.47
N VAL A 176 -3.50 42.91 -25.81
CA VAL A 176 -4.60 42.70 -24.87
C VAL A 176 -4.76 41.21 -24.65
N TYR A 177 -4.63 40.79 -23.39
CA TYR A 177 -4.74 39.41 -22.97
C TYR A 177 -6.05 39.16 -22.20
N ARG A 178 -6.67 38.00 -22.41
CA ARG A 178 -7.77 37.51 -21.56
C ARG A 178 -7.24 37.08 -20.18
N ASN A 179 -7.89 37.54 -19.10
CA ASN A 179 -7.51 37.32 -17.70
C ASN A 179 -6.18 37.99 -17.30
N ASP A 180 -5.90 38.00 -16.00
CA ASP A 180 -4.63 38.49 -15.48
C ASP A 180 -3.49 37.58 -15.95
N ILE A 181 -2.45 38.16 -16.53
CA ILE A 181 -1.25 37.44 -16.97
C ILE A 181 -0.55 36.72 -15.82
N ARG A 182 -0.73 37.21 -14.58
CA ARG A 182 -0.25 36.58 -13.35
C ARG A 182 -0.94 35.25 -13.06
N ASP A 183 -2.20 35.09 -13.46
CA ASP A 183 -2.99 33.88 -13.18
C ASP A 183 -2.77 32.77 -14.21
N ARG A 184 -2.28 33.11 -15.42
CA ARG A 184 -2.04 32.12 -16.51
C ARG A 184 -0.97 31.09 -16.13
N ALA A 185 0.07 31.51 -15.40
CA ALA A 185 1.12 30.60 -14.90
C ALA A 185 0.63 29.67 -13.78
N GLY A 186 -0.39 30.07 -13.03
CA GLY A 186 -0.97 29.29 -11.91
C GLY A 186 -2.21 28.49 -12.27
N GLY A 187 -2.67 28.55 -13.52
CA GLY A 187 -3.83 27.80 -13.99
C GLY A 187 -3.68 26.29 -13.85
N ASN A 188 -4.77 25.57 -14.06
CA ASN A 188 -4.84 24.10 -14.05
C ASN A 188 -4.13 23.51 -15.30
N THR A 189 -2.83 23.74 -15.43
CA THR A 189 -2.00 23.27 -16.55
C THR A 189 -1.43 21.88 -16.27
N ALA A 190 -1.01 21.18 -17.32
CA ALA A 190 -0.46 19.83 -17.21
C ALA A 190 0.74 19.76 -16.25
N ILE A 191 1.63 20.77 -16.29
CA ILE A 191 2.81 20.77 -15.42
C ILE A 191 2.47 21.05 -13.96
N SER A 192 1.49 21.93 -13.71
CA SER A 192 1.07 22.34 -12.36
C SER A 192 0.34 21.23 -11.61
N ASN A 193 -0.16 20.23 -12.34
CA ASN A 193 -0.76 19.03 -11.78
C ASN A 193 0.26 17.93 -11.48
N ARG A 194 1.50 17.97 -11.99
CA ARG A 194 2.48 16.90 -11.74
C ARG A 194 3.19 17.10 -10.40
N GLY A 195 3.30 16.04 -9.60
CA GLY A 195 3.89 16.09 -8.26
C GLY A 195 5.35 16.58 -8.22
N TRP A 196 6.21 15.98 -9.03
CA TRP A 196 7.64 16.28 -9.09
C TRP A 196 7.95 17.75 -9.42
N THR A 197 7.16 18.37 -10.31
CA THR A 197 7.46 19.70 -10.89
C THR A 197 7.44 20.83 -9.87
N LEU A 198 6.81 20.63 -8.70
CA LEU A 198 6.81 21.63 -7.64
C LEU A 198 8.23 21.90 -7.12
N GLN A 199 9.01 20.85 -6.84
CA GLN A 199 10.37 21.02 -6.33
C GLN A 199 11.30 21.58 -7.41
N GLU A 200 11.10 21.14 -8.65
CA GLU A 200 11.89 21.56 -9.82
C GLU A 200 11.85 23.08 -9.98
N GLN A 201 10.65 23.65 -9.82
CA GLN A 201 10.43 25.07 -9.95
C GLN A 201 10.82 25.85 -8.67
N LEU A 202 10.48 25.37 -7.47
CA LEU A 202 10.75 26.06 -6.19
C LEU A 202 12.23 26.23 -5.91
N LEU A 203 13.03 25.20 -6.24
CA LEU A 203 14.43 25.15 -5.86
C LEU A 203 15.36 25.79 -6.90
N SER A 204 14.88 25.93 -8.14
CA SER A 204 15.63 26.56 -9.23
C SER A 204 15.96 28.04 -8.94
N PRO A 205 17.19 28.51 -9.20
CA PRO A 205 17.52 29.92 -9.01
C PRO A 205 16.78 30.86 -9.98
N ARG A 206 16.47 30.36 -11.19
CA ARG A 206 15.85 31.08 -12.30
C ARG A 206 14.98 30.14 -13.12
N LEU A 207 13.86 30.63 -13.64
CA LEU A 207 12.92 29.92 -14.48
C LEU A 207 12.70 30.67 -15.80
N VAL A 208 12.67 29.91 -16.89
CA VAL A 208 12.16 30.35 -18.19
C VAL A 208 10.85 29.60 -18.42
N LEU A 209 9.73 30.29 -18.20
CA LEU A 209 8.39 29.73 -18.33
C LEU A 209 7.95 29.86 -19.79
N CYS A 210 7.90 28.74 -20.50
CA CYS A 210 7.39 28.68 -21.86
C CYS A 210 5.86 28.57 -21.78
N MET A 211 5.18 29.71 -22.01
CA MET A 211 3.73 29.85 -21.93
C MET A 211 3.21 30.50 -23.20
N GLU A 212 1.95 30.27 -23.51
CA GLU A 212 1.23 30.96 -24.57
C GLU A 212 0.61 32.26 -24.02
N PRO A 213 0.77 33.40 -24.72
CA PRO A 213 1.41 33.57 -26.03
C PRO A 213 2.90 33.94 -25.96
N GLU A 214 3.49 34.04 -24.76
CA GLU A 214 4.82 34.63 -24.59
C GLU A 214 5.67 33.96 -23.49
N ILE A 215 6.99 34.11 -23.60
CA ILE A 215 7.93 33.59 -22.60
C ILE A 215 7.95 34.49 -21.37
N HIS A 216 7.90 33.90 -20.18
CA HIS A 216 8.11 34.64 -18.94
C HIS A 216 9.43 34.24 -18.30
N TRP A 217 10.05 35.20 -17.64
CA TRP A 217 11.26 35.06 -16.86
C TRP A 217 10.95 35.25 -15.39
N GLN A 218 11.41 34.32 -14.56
CA GLN A 218 11.31 34.45 -13.12
C GLN A 218 12.68 34.16 -12.49
N CYS A 219 13.07 34.96 -11.52
CA CYS A 219 14.18 34.65 -10.62
C CYS A 219 13.76 34.95 -9.18
N ARG A 220 14.68 34.76 -8.23
CA ARG A 220 14.45 35.04 -6.79
C ARG A 220 14.41 36.53 -6.42
N ALA A 221 14.20 37.44 -7.36
CA ALA A 221 13.93 38.84 -7.01
C ALA A 221 13.05 39.57 -8.04
N SER A 222 12.61 38.92 -9.12
CA SER A 222 11.81 39.60 -10.14
C SER A 222 11.05 38.61 -11.01
N TYR A 223 9.91 39.07 -11.51
CA TYR A 223 9.15 38.40 -12.55
C TYR A 223 8.98 39.34 -13.74
N GLN A 224 9.27 38.85 -14.94
CA GLN A 224 9.20 39.61 -16.19
C GLN A 224 8.52 38.81 -17.29
N THR A 225 7.76 39.50 -18.13
CA THR A 225 7.15 38.94 -19.34
C THR A 225 7.94 39.38 -20.57
N GLN A 226 7.87 38.61 -21.65
CA GLN A 226 8.47 38.99 -22.94
C GLN A 226 7.93 40.34 -23.45
N GLY A 227 6.67 40.68 -23.17
CA GLY A 227 6.04 41.96 -23.46
C GLY A 227 6.52 43.14 -22.60
N GLY A 228 7.43 42.91 -21.64
CA GLY A 228 8.07 43.96 -20.84
C GLY A 228 7.33 44.35 -19.56
N LEU A 229 6.26 43.63 -19.18
CA LEU A 229 5.66 43.79 -17.85
C LEU A 229 6.60 43.25 -16.78
N TRP A 230 6.74 44.03 -15.71
CA TRP A 230 7.54 43.71 -14.55
C TRP A 230 6.64 43.69 -13.31
N PHE A 231 6.85 42.69 -12.47
CA PHE A 231 6.13 42.55 -11.21
C PHE A 231 7.12 42.31 -10.08
N GLU A 232 6.81 42.90 -8.93
CA GLU A 232 7.42 42.44 -7.69
C GLU A 232 6.92 41.01 -7.44
N PRO A 233 7.79 40.07 -7.03
CA PRO A 233 7.35 38.70 -6.85
C PRO A 233 6.23 38.51 -5.83
N SER A 234 6.03 39.44 -4.89
CA SER A 234 4.90 39.45 -3.96
C SER A 234 3.54 39.75 -4.63
N GLU A 235 3.52 40.41 -5.79
CA GLU A 235 2.31 40.79 -6.53
C GLU A 235 1.70 39.65 -7.34
N VAL A 236 2.49 38.60 -7.62
CA VAL A 236 2.06 37.39 -8.34
C VAL A 236 1.35 36.39 -7.40
N LEU A 237 1.49 36.55 -6.07
CA LEU A 237 1.18 35.51 -5.07
C LEU A 237 -0.21 35.57 -4.44
N LYS A 238 -1.00 36.62 -4.69
CA LYS A 238 -2.19 36.90 -3.86
C LYS A 238 -3.39 35.95 -4.06
N GLY A 239 -3.35 35.01 -5.00
CA GLY A 239 -4.57 34.27 -5.38
C GLY A 239 -4.47 32.77 -5.68
N ASN A 240 -3.27 32.16 -5.82
CA ASN A 240 -3.21 30.83 -6.43
C ASN A 240 -2.17 29.90 -5.78
N ALA A 241 -2.65 28.88 -5.06
CA ALA A 241 -1.82 27.88 -4.36
C ALA A 241 -0.98 27.00 -5.31
N LYS A 242 -1.24 27.03 -6.62
CA LYS A 242 -0.43 26.36 -7.64
C LYS A 242 0.76 27.20 -8.14
N LEU A 243 0.72 28.51 -7.87
CA LEU A 243 1.86 29.41 -8.09
C LEU A 243 2.76 29.41 -6.87
N ILE A 244 4.05 29.33 -7.15
CA ILE A 244 5.11 29.18 -6.17
C ILE A 244 5.31 30.48 -5.39
N PRO A 245 5.17 30.46 -4.05
CA PRO A 245 5.55 31.58 -3.20
C PRO A 245 7.01 31.95 -3.42
N HIS A 246 7.25 33.23 -3.71
CA HIS A 246 8.59 33.77 -3.75
C HIS A 246 9.11 33.96 -2.31
N TYR A 247 10.01 33.09 -1.87
CA TYR A 247 10.50 33.06 -0.48
C TYR A 247 11.24 34.32 -0.03
N ASP A 248 11.86 35.05 -0.94
CA ASP A 248 12.86 36.05 -0.55
C ASP A 248 12.32 37.45 -0.22
N HIS A 249 11.01 37.70 -0.36
CA HIS A 249 10.37 38.95 0.12
C HIS A 249 9.60 38.77 1.42
N LEU A 250 9.61 37.56 2.01
CA LEU A 250 9.16 37.38 3.39
C LEU A 250 10.17 38.12 4.27
N GLN A 251 9.75 39.24 4.85
CA GLN A 251 10.57 40.00 5.79
C GLN A 251 10.93 39.09 6.96
N THR A 252 12.20 38.67 7.03
CA THR A 252 12.94 38.15 8.20
C THR A 252 12.12 37.63 9.39
N GLY A 253 11.47 36.46 9.26
CA GLY A 253 10.83 35.77 10.37
C GLY A 253 10.50 34.29 10.08
N ASP A 254 10.66 33.42 11.09
CA ASP A 254 10.34 31.98 11.02
C ASP A 254 8.84 31.75 10.70
N GLN A 255 7.97 32.66 11.14
CA GLN A 255 6.51 32.55 10.99
C GLN A 255 6.09 32.61 9.52
N GLU A 256 6.67 33.51 8.73
CA GLU A 256 6.40 33.66 7.32
C GLU A 256 6.76 32.39 6.52
N TYR A 257 7.87 31.74 6.87
CA TYR A 257 8.27 30.47 6.25
C TYR A 257 7.33 29.32 6.61
N HIS A 258 6.86 29.25 7.86
CA HIS A 258 5.83 28.28 8.25
C HIS A 258 4.51 28.52 7.50
N ASN A 259 4.12 29.79 7.27
CA ASN A 259 2.94 30.13 6.46
C ASN A 259 3.12 29.70 5.00
N ALA A 260 4.32 29.93 4.44
CA ALA A 260 4.65 29.48 3.10
C ALA A 260 4.62 27.95 2.98
N TRP A 261 5.14 27.23 3.98
CA TRP A 261 5.08 25.76 4.04
C TRP A 261 3.65 25.25 3.96
N ARG A 262 2.72 25.80 4.73
CA ARG A 262 1.31 25.38 4.68
C ARG A 262 0.71 25.56 3.29
N ARG A 263 0.98 26.68 2.61
CA ARG A 263 0.55 26.92 1.21
C ARG A 263 1.18 25.92 0.23
N ILE A 264 2.43 25.53 0.45
CA ILE A 264 3.12 24.50 -0.34
C ILE A 264 2.47 23.15 -0.15
N VAL A 265 2.12 22.79 1.09
CA VAL A 265 1.41 21.54 1.38
C VAL A 265 0.05 21.53 0.68
N GLU A 266 -0.72 22.62 0.73
CA GLU A 266 -1.99 22.74 0.00
C GLU A 266 -1.79 22.56 -1.51
N GLY A 267 -0.84 23.29 -2.11
CA GLY A 267 -0.52 23.20 -3.53
C GLY A 267 0.04 21.85 -3.96
N TYR A 268 0.85 21.21 -3.11
CA TYR A 268 1.45 19.90 -3.35
C TYR A 268 0.41 18.78 -3.27
N SER A 269 -0.48 18.85 -2.29
CA SER A 269 -1.51 17.84 -2.06
C SER A 269 -2.49 17.70 -3.23
N LEU A 270 -2.68 18.77 -4.02
CA LEU A 270 -3.50 18.84 -5.23
C LEU A 270 -2.85 18.22 -6.47
N ARG A 271 -1.60 17.78 -6.38
CA ARG A 271 -0.84 17.25 -7.52
C ARG A 271 -1.01 15.74 -7.65
N GLU A 272 -1.00 15.31 -8.91
CA GLU A 272 -1.10 13.93 -9.38
C GLU A 272 0.28 13.28 -9.46
N PHE A 273 0.30 11.97 -9.17
CA PHE A 273 1.49 11.12 -9.21
C PHE A 273 1.18 9.88 -10.03
N SER A 274 2.03 9.59 -11.03
CA SER A 274 1.93 8.34 -11.80
C SER A 274 2.13 7.11 -10.90
N TYR A 275 3.01 7.24 -9.89
CA TYR A 275 3.27 6.20 -8.89
C TYR A 275 3.12 6.79 -7.48
N SER A 276 2.31 6.17 -6.63
CA SER A 276 2.07 6.64 -5.25
C SER A 276 3.32 6.71 -4.38
N ARG A 277 4.30 5.83 -4.65
CA ARG A 277 5.59 5.78 -3.94
C ARG A 277 6.42 7.05 -4.11
N ASP A 278 6.19 7.81 -5.19
CA ASP A 278 6.93 9.02 -5.51
C ASP A 278 6.48 10.23 -4.66
N ARG A 279 5.35 10.13 -3.97
CA ARG A 279 4.74 11.23 -3.21
C ARG A 279 5.59 11.73 -2.04
N ILE A 280 6.43 10.90 -1.42
CA ILE A 280 7.33 11.37 -0.35
C ILE A 280 8.64 11.90 -0.95
N PRO A 281 9.31 11.18 -1.88
CA PRO A 281 10.53 11.68 -2.53
C PRO A 281 10.36 13.04 -3.23
N ALA A 282 9.22 13.29 -3.87
CA ALA A 282 9.00 14.52 -4.63
C ALA A 282 8.88 15.81 -3.79
N ILE A 283 8.68 15.71 -2.45
CA ILE A 283 8.73 16.88 -1.54
C ILE A 283 10.00 16.91 -0.68
N ALA A 284 10.85 15.89 -0.78
CA ALA A 284 12.06 15.75 0.04
C ALA A 284 13.01 16.95 -0.11
N GLY A 285 13.23 17.41 -1.35
CA GLY A 285 14.10 18.53 -1.65
C GLY A 285 13.66 19.85 -1.00
N ILE A 286 12.36 20.16 -1.10
CA ILE A 286 11.76 21.36 -0.49
C ILE A 286 11.86 21.29 1.03
N THR A 287 11.58 20.11 1.60
CA THR A 287 11.66 19.86 3.04
C THR A 287 13.09 20.08 3.56
N ARG A 288 14.11 19.57 2.85
CA ARG A 288 15.52 19.76 3.21
C ARG A 288 15.94 21.23 3.14
N TYR A 289 15.57 21.93 2.08
CA TYR A 289 15.85 23.36 1.92
C TYR A 289 15.24 24.18 3.07
N LEU A 290 13.96 23.98 3.36
CA LEU A 290 13.29 24.73 4.43
C LEU A 290 13.81 24.36 5.81
N SER A 291 14.19 23.10 6.03
CA SER A 291 14.81 22.66 7.29
C SER A 291 16.11 23.44 7.55
N SER A 292 16.93 23.70 6.52
CA SER A 292 18.15 24.50 6.69
C SER A 292 17.86 25.99 6.89
N VAL A 293 16.82 26.53 6.25
CA VAL A 293 16.45 27.95 6.36
C VAL A 293 15.82 28.27 7.72
N LEU A 294 14.93 27.40 8.21
CA LEU A 294 14.21 27.56 9.48
C LEU A 294 15.03 27.15 10.71
N ASP A 295 16.16 26.47 10.52
CA ASP A 295 16.86 25.74 11.59
C ASP A 295 15.87 24.90 12.43
N ASP A 296 15.10 24.07 11.73
CA ASP A 296 14.05 23.23 12.32
C ASP A 296 13.93 21.87 11.66
N VAL A 297 13.29 20.93 12.36
CA VAL A 297 13.16 19.53 11.94
C VAL A 297 11.75 19.27 11.41
N SER A 298 11.66 18.68 10.21
CA SER A 298 10.40 18.20 9.65
C SER A 298 10.10 16.77 10.10
N ILE A 299 9.00 16.60 10.81
CA ILE A 299 8.48 15.33 11.33
C ILE A 299 7.39 14.86 10.37
N LEU A 300 7.78 14.10 9.33
CA LEU A 300 6.86 13.64 8.27
C LEU A 300 6.00 14.78 7.69
N GLY A 301 6.62 15.91 7.37
CA GLY A 301 5.94 17.05 6.75
C GLY A 301 5.29 18.04 7.74
N LEU A 302 5.49 17.88 9.04
CA LEU A 302 5.08 18.81 10.09
C LEU A 302 6.33 19.42 10.75
N TRP A 303 6.41 20.73 10.91
CA TRP A 303 7.56 21.37 11.58
C TRP A 303 7.48 21.22 13.09
N ARG A 304 8.61 20.94 13.75
CA ARG A 304 8.67 20.82 15.21
C ARG A 304 8.30 22.12 15.92
N LYS A 305 8.78 23.29 15.45
CA LYS A 305 8.50 24.60 16.05
C LYS A 305 7.04 25.06 15.90
N SER A 306 6.33 24.59 14.87
CA SER A 306 4.93 24.96 14.60
C SER A 306 4.00 23.74 14.50
N PHE A 307 4.34 22.69 15.26
CA PHE A 307 3.71 21.37 15.15
C PHE A 307 2.18 21.41 15.34
N ALA A 308 1.68 22.19 16.30
CA ALA A 308 0.24 22.31 16.54
C ALA A 308 -0.51 22.93 15.34
N LYS A 309 0.06 23.98 14.73
CA LYS A 309 -0.50 24.65 13.54
C LYS A 309 -0.43 23.77 12.30
N ASP A 310 0.68 23.07 12.11
CA ASP A 310 0.85 22.16 10.98
C ASP A 310 -0.01 20.90 11.13
N LEU A 311 -0.35 20.49 12.35
CA LEU A 311 -1.27 19.38 12.61
C LEU A 311 -2.74 19.76 12.35
N ALA A 312 -3.07 21.05 12.24
CA ALA A 312 -4.41 21.58 12.02
C ALA A 312 -4.85 21.57 10.53
N TRP A 313 -4.44 20.55 9.78
CA TRP A 313 -4.84 20.36 8.38
C TRP A 313 -6.23 19.71 8.25
N LEU A 314 -6.93 19.95 7.15
CA LEU A 314 -8.23 19.35 6.77
C LEU A 314 -8.13 18.69 5.40
N ARG A 315 -8.92 17.64 5.17
CA ARG A 315 -9.09 17.08 3.83
C ARG A 315 -10.18 17.81 3.03
N GLY A 316 -9.82 18.32 1.87
CA GLY A 316 -10.66 19.00 0.88
C GLY A 316 -10.96 18.15 -0.36
N GLY A 317 -12.23 17.86 -0.64
CA GLY A 317 -12.74 17.46 -1.97
C GLY A 317 -12.20 16.16 -2.60
N GLY A 318 -12.93 15.64 -3.59
CA GLY A 318 -12.47 14.57 -4.50
C GLY A 318 -12.62 13.13 -4.00
N LEU A 319 -12.94 12.20 -4.93
CA LEU A 319 -12.80 10.77 -4.70
C LEU A 319 -11.31 10.43 -4.57
N PRO A 320 -10.91 9.53 -3.64
CA PRO A 320 -9.50 9.16 -3.48
C PRO A 320 -8.92 8.67 -4.81
N GLN A 321 -7.95 9.39 -5.34
CA GLN A 321 -7.13 8.90 -6.45
C GLN A 321 -6.27 7.77 -5.86
N MET A 322 -6.57 6.52 -6.22
CA MET A 322 -5.97 5.33 -5.60
C MET A 322 -4.44 5.41 -5.54
N SER A 323 -3.91 5.55 -4.32
CA SER A 323 -2.48 5.60 -4.07
C SER A 323 -2.18 4.80 -2.80
N ASN A 324 -1.70 3.56 -2.96
CA ASN A 324 -1.39 2.60 -1.89
C ASN A 324 -0.18 3.02 -1.01
N THR A 325 -0.09 4.27 -0.53
CA THR A 325 0.98 4.67 0.41
C THR A 325 0.65 4.14 1.81
N THR A 326 0.62 2.82 1.92
CA THR A 326 0.45 2.10 3.17
C THR A 326 1.68 2.30 4.05
N GLY A 327 1.49 2.51 5.34
CA GLY A 327 2.60 2.62 6.29
C GLY A 327 3.05 4.05 6.59
N LEU A 328 2.10 4.97 6.75
CA LEU A 328 2.33 6.27 7.39
C LEU A 328 1.31 6.47 8.53
N PRO A 329 1.65 7.26 9.56
CA PRO A 329 0.73 7.57 10.65
C PRO A 329 -0.42 8.47 10.21
N SER A 330 -1.61 8.26 10.78
CA SER A 330 -2.82 9.04 10.48
C SER A 330 -2.70 10.54 10.74
N TRP A 331 -1.73 10.97 11.56
CA TRP A 331 -1.53 12.38 11.88
C TRP A 331 -0.80 13.19 10.81
N THR A 332 -0.02 12.56 9.93
CA THR A 332 0.65 13.30 8.84
C THR A 332 -0.28 13.50 7.66
N TRP A 333 -0.30 14.73 7.14
CA TRP A 333 -1.04 15.07 5.92
C TRP A 333 -0.51 14.30 4.69
N LEU A 334 0.71 13.73 4.74
CA LEU A 334 1.26 12.89 3.68
C LEU A 334 0.40 11.63 3.41
N THR A 335 -0.43 11.21 4.39
CA THR A 335 -1.44 10.15 4.20
C THR A 335 -2.64 10.60 3.37
N SER A 336 -2.93 11.90 3.31
CA SER A 336 -4.07 12.44 2.58
C SER A 336 -3.84 12.34 1.08
N GLN A 337 -4.79 11.72 0.37
CA GLN A 337 -4.83 11.61 -1.09
C GLN A 337 -5.73 12.68 -1.75
N GLY A 338 -6.39 13.51 -0.94
CA GLY A 338 -7.15 14.67 -1.41
C GLY A 338 -6.39 15.97 -1.18
N CYS A 339 -7.02 17.08 -1.56
CA CYS A 339 -6.49 18.40 -1.20
C CYS A 339 -6.35 18.46 0.33
N VAL A 340 -5.20 18.93 0.78
CA VAL A 340 -4.97 19.34 2.15
C VAL A 340 -5.28 20.82 2.20
N LEU A 341 -6.03 21.25 3.20
CA LEU A 341 -6.38 22.64 3.45
C LEU A 341 -5.96 22.99 4.87
N TYR A 342 -5.32 24.13 5.06
CA TYR A 342 -5.16 24.71 6.38
C TYR A 342 -6.27 25.72 6.60
N THR A 343 -6.89 25.66 7.78
CA THR A 343 -7.70 26.79 8.22
C THR A 343 -6.72 27.91 8.52
N ASN A 344 -6.59 28.89 7.61
CA ASN A 344 -5.65 30.00 7.76
C ASN A 344 -5.90 30.79 9.05
N GLY A 345 -5.30 30.34 10.15
CA GLY A 345 -5.17 31.06 11.41
C GLY A 345 -4.50 32.42 11.20
N ASP A 346 -3.60 32.49 10.23
CA ASP A 346 -2.74 33.67 10.01
C ASP A 346 -3.40 34.74 9.11
N ASN A 347 -4.50 34.43 8.40
CA ASN A 347 -5.33 35.52 7.81
C ASN A 347 -6.06 36.31 8.90
N TYR A 348 -6.12 35.78 10.13
CA TYR A 348 -6.79 36.43 11.25
C TYR A 348 -5.86 37.35 12.05
N SER A 349 -4.54 37.14 12.05
CA SER A 349 -3.59 38.09 12.65
C SER A 349 -3.61 39.43 11.91
N ASP A 350 -3.74 39.40 10.59
CA ASP A 350 -3.96 40.60 9.75
C ASP A 350 -5.32 41.29 10.03
N GLN A 351 -6.22 40.62 10.77
CA GLN A 351 -7.53 41.12 11.19
C GLN A 351 -7.63 41.43 12.70
N GLY A 352 -6.50 41.43 13.41
CA GLY A 352 -6.42 41.73 14.84
C GLY A 352 -6.89 40.61 15.79
N MET A 353 -6.82 39.35 15.37
CA MET A 353 -7.12 38.19 16.21
C MET A 353 -5.85 37.59 16.84
N GLU A 354 -5.96 37.12 18.09
CA GLU A 354 -4.85 36.48 18.82
C GLU A 354 -5.00 34.95 18.79
N ALA A 355 -3.91 34.22 18.51
CA ALA A 355 -3.91 32.76 18.42
C ALA A 355 -3.01 32.15 19.50
N VAL A 356 -3.57 31.21 20.28
CA VAL A 356 -2.90 30.51 21.38
C VAL A 356 -2.77 29.03 21.05
N GLU A 357 -1.56 28.48 21.13
CA GLU A 357 -1.31 27.04 20.98
C GLU A 357 -1.48 26.30 22.32
N HIS A 358 -2.24 25.21 22.32
CA HIS A 358 -2.53 24.42 23.52
C HIS A 358 -1.83 23.06 23.52
N LEU A 359 -1.38 22.58 22.35
CA LEU A 359 -0.68 21.31 22.21
C LEU A 359 0.83 21.50 22.40
N LYS A 360 1.43 20.63 23.21
CA LYS A 360 2.88 20.49 23.38
C LYS A 360 3.36 19.19 22.73
N LEU A 361 4.35 19.29 21.85
CA LEU A 361 5.10 18.14 21.36
C LEU A 361 6.16 17.78 22.41
N LEU A 362 6.05 16.59 23.01
CA LEU A 362 6.96 16.12 24.06
C LEU A 362 8.16 15.37 23.48
N ASP A 363 7.90 14.47 22.52
CA ASP A 363 8.90 13.60 21.92
C ASP A 363 8.41 13.07 20.56
N TRP A 364 9.32 12.66 19.69
CA TRP A 364 8.99 12.01 18.42
C TRP A 364 10.08 11.03 18.01
N ASP A 365 9.68 9.95 17.35
CA ASP A 365 10.59 8.95 16.80
C ASP A 365 10.09 8.54 15.41
N VAL A 366 10.95 8.71 14.40
CA VAL A 366 10.68 8.33 13.01
C VAL A 366 11.86 7.52 12.50
N GLN A 367 11.62 6.24 12.25
CA GLN A 367 12.62 5.29 11.76
C GLN A 367 12.39 5.04 10.28
N TRP A 368 13.34 5.47 9.45
CA TRP A 368 13.35 5.23 8.01
C TRP A 368 14.14 3.96 7.71
N LYS A 369 13.76 3.21 6.67
CA LYS A 369 14.58 2.07 6.20
C LYS A 369 15.91 2.50 5.56
N GLY A 370 16.02 3.77 5.17
CA GLY A 370 17.17 4.36 4.50
C GLY A 370 17.15 5.88 4.67
N VAL A 371 17.47 6.62 3.61
CA VAL A 371 17.54 8.08 3.65
C VAL A 371 16.14 8.69 3.93
N PRO A 372 16.01 9.60 4.90
CA PRO A 372 14.74 10.27 5.20
C PRO A 372 14.09 10.91 3.97
N PHE A 373 12.77 10.77 3.83
CA PHE A 373 11.96 11.23 2.71
C PHE A 373 12.27 10.59 1.33
N SER A 374 13.34 9.81 1.19
CA SER A 374 13.65 9.05 -0.03
C SER A 374 13.40 7.54 0.12
N SER A 375 13.23 7.04 1.35
CA SER A 375 13.01 5.62 1.66
C SER A 375 11.67 5.38 2.37
N PRO A 376 11.16 4.14 2.45
CA PRO A 376 9.97 3.82 3.25
C PRO A 376 10.17 4.04 4.76
N VAL A 377 9.09 4.42 5.45
CA VAL A 377 9.04 4.53 6.93
C VAL A 377 8.81 3.14 7.54
N ASN A 378 9.66 2.76 8.50
CA ASN A 378 9.54 1.53 9.26
C ASN A 378 8.61 1.70 10.47
N SER A 379 8.81 2.77 11.24
CA SER A 379 7.96 3.16 12.36
C SER A 379 7.95 4.68 12.51
N ALA A 380 6.82 5.22 12.96
CA ALA A 380 6.71 6.64 13.29
C ALA A 380 5.74 6.83 14.46
N GLN A 381 6.16 7.60 15.45
CA GLN A 381 5.35 7.97 16.61
C GLN A 381 5.66 9.39 17.09
N VAL A 382 4.65 10.05 17.62
CA VAL A 382 4.78 11.32 18.36
C VAL A 382 4.15 11.16 19.73
N ARG A 383 4.79 11.73 20.74
CA ARG A 383 4.23 11.91 22.08
C ARG A 383 3.86 13.37 22.25
N ILE A 384 2.60 13.61 22.52
CA ILE A 384 2.02 14.96 22.64
C ILE A 384 1.29 15.09 23.97
N GLU A 385 1.13 16.32 24.44
CA GLU A 385 0.36 16.68 25.61
C GLU A 385 -0.54 17.87 25.30
N GLY A 386 -1.81 17.82 25.69
CA GLY A 386 -2.70 18.96 25.56
C GLY A 386 -4.07 18.72 26.19
N PRO A 387 -4.95 19.73 26.19
CA PRO A 387 -6.29 19.64 26.76
C PRO A 387 -7.19 18.71 25.93
N VAL A 388 -7.79 17.72 26.59
CA VAL A 388 -8.70 16.77 25.95
C VAL A 388 -10.10 16.82 26.55
N ARG A 389 -11.10 16.61 25.70
CA ARG A 389 -12.51 16.52 26.07
C ARG A 389 -13.20 15.45 25.23
N GLU A 390 -14.10 14.70 25.83
CA GLU A 390 -14.98 13.80 25.08
C GLU A 390 -16.12 14.62 24.47
N ILE A 391 -16.30 14.48 23.16
CA ILE A 391 -17.27 15.26 22.40
C ILE A 391 -18.10 14.32 21.53
N ARG A 392 -19.43 14.48 21.60
CA ARG A 392 -20.36 13.76 20.73
C ARG A 392 -20.36 14.38 19.34
N ILE A 393 -20.06 13.58 18.34
CA ILE A 393 -20.02 13.96 16.94
C ILE A 393 -21.14 13.26 16.20
N VAL A 394 -21.92 14.02 15.42
CA VAL A 394 -23.14 13.54 14.77
C VAL A 394 -23.11 13.86 13.27
N PRO A 395 -23.31 12.86 12.38
CA PRO A 395 -23.48 13.12 10.95
C PRO A 395 -24.84 13.76 10.69
N PHE A 396 -24.93 14.63 9.68
CA PHE A 396 -26.16 15.33 9.31
C PHE A 396 -26.34 15.37 7.79
N SER A 397 -27.58 15.57 7.33
CA SER A 397 -27.98 15.29 5.95
C SER A 397 -27.29 16.18 4.91
N GLU A 398 -27.07 17.45 5.23
CA GLU A 398 -26.39 18.43 4.39
C GLU A 398 -24.87 18.18 4.38
N GLY A 399 -24.30 17.78 5.52
CA GLY A 399 -22.88 17.46 5.64
C GLY A 399 -22.47 16.26 4.78
N ASN A 400 -23.37 15.29 4.61
CA ASN A 400 -23.18 14.12 3.75
C ASN A 400 -23.12 14.44 2.25
N ARG A 401 -23.47 15.67 1.84
CA ARG A 401 -23.33 16.11 0.42
C ARG A 401 -21.89 16.42 0.04
N TYR A 402 -20.98 16.51 1.00
CA TYR A 402 -19.58 16.82 0.80
C TYR A 402 -18.71 15.56 0.93
N THR A 403 -17.55 15.56 0.28
CA THR A 403 -16.58 14.45 0.38
C THR A 403 -15.20 15.02 0.74
N PRO A 404 -14.65 14.69 1.93
CA PRO A 404 -15.28 13.94 3.03
C PRO A 404 -16.47 14.69 3.68
N PRO A 405 -17.38 13.99 4.39
CA PRO A 405 -18.57 14.59 4.96
C PRO A 405 -18.23 15.55 6.11
N TYR A 406 -19.06 16.58 6.26
CA TYR A 406 -19.07 17.41 7.46
C TYR A 406 -19.90 16.75 8.56
N PHE A 407 -19.59 17.06 9.82
CA PHE A 407 -20.34 16.62 10.98
C PHE A 407 -20.66 17.79 11.92
N GLN A 408 -21.64 17.55 12.79
CA GLN A 408 -22.00 18.44 13.89
C GLN A 408 -21.27 18.06 15.16
N VAL A 409 -21.02 19.05 15.99
CA VAL A 409 -20.43 18.95 17.31
C VAL A 409 -21.55 19.30 18.32
N PHE A 410 -21.75 18.51 19.39
CA PHE A 410 -22.68 18.81 20.51
C PHE A 410 -24.21 18.84 20.28
N GLU A 411 -24.77 18.09 19.33
CA GLU A 411 -26.24 18.10 19.09
C GLU A 411 -26.83 19.51 18.86
N GLU A 412 -26.02 20.45 18.36
CA GLU A 412 -26.50 21.78 18.04
C GLU A 412 -27.64 21.71 17.02
N ASN A 413 -28.77 22.33 17.36
CA ASN A 413 -29.93 22.43 16.46
C ASN A 413 -29.64 23.48 15.37
N LEU A 414 -28.83 23.08 14.39
CA LEU A 414 -28.55 23.89 13.22
C LEU A 414 -29.75 23.81 12.28
N GLN A 415 -30.58 24.85 12.27
CA GLN A 415 -31.62 24.99 11.26
C GLN A 415 -30.98 24.93 9.86
N PRO A 416 -31.53 24.15 8.91
CA PRO A 416 -31.05 24.13 7.53
C PRO A 416 -31.04 25.55 6.99
N THR A 417 -29.89 26.02 6.49
CA THR A 417 -29.89 27.29 5.76
C THR A 417 -30.58 27.05 4.42
N GLU A 418 -31.52 27.92 4.03
CA GLU A 418 -32.25 27.80 2.75
C GLU A 418 -31.32 27.76 1.52
N GLU A 419 -30.05 28.13 1.69
CA GLU A 419 -29.03 28.23 0.63
C GLU A 419 -28.01 27.07 0.60
N GLY A 420 -28.15 26.04 1.45
CA GLY A 420 -27.19 24.91 1.48
C GLY A 420 -25.80 25.27 2.01
N LYS A 421 -25.68 26.35 2.80
CA LYS A 421 -24.44 26.77 3.45
C LYS A 421 -24.28 26.05 4.79
N ILE A 422 -23.07 25.53 5.03
CA ILE A 422 -22.72 24.93 6.33
C ILE A 422 -22.63 26.05 7.37
N PRO A 423 -23.29 25.93 8.53
CA PRO A 423 -23.25 26.94 9.57
C PRO A 423 -21.81 27.28 9.98
N TRP A 424 -21.50 28.57 10.08
CA TRP A 424 -20.12 29.00 10.36
C TRP A 424 -19.62 28.52 11.75
N ARG A 425 -20.55 28.27 12.68
CA ARG A 425 -20.28 27.91 14.08
C ARG A 425 -19.75 26.49 14.28
N CYS A 426 -19.95 25.55 13.35
CA CYS A 426 -19.51 24.16 13.48
C CYS A 426 -19.17 23.54 12.11
N ALA A 427 -17.87 23.52 11.75
CA ALA A 427 -17.42 22.99 10.47
C ALA A 427 -16.22 22.04 10.65
N GLY A 428 -16.46 20.84 11.18
CA GLY A 428 -15.47 19.77 11.21
C GLY A 428 -15.62 18.78 10.06
N ARG A 429 -14.53 18.10 9.71
CA ARG A 429 -14.50 17.06 8.66
C ARG A 429 -13.73 15.83 9.12
N PHE A 430 -14.24 14.66 8.75
CA PHE A 430 -13.50 13.41 8.90
C PHE A 430 -12.42 13.32 7.82
N ASP A 431 -11.31 12.65 8.13
CA ASP A 431 -10.24 12.41 7.16
C ASP A 431 -10.67 11.31 6.15
N ALA A 432 -11.53 10.37 6.59
CA ALA A 432 -12.12 9.29 5.78
C ALA A 432 -13.58 9.58 5.37
N GLY A 433 -14.02 9.00 4.26
CA GLY A 433 -15.34 9.28 3.66
C GLY A 433 -16.48 8.36 4.12
N ASP A 434 -16.17 7.32 4.89
CA ASP A 434 -17.06 6.23 5.30
C ASP A 434 -17.55 6.34 6.76
N VAL A 435 -17.15 7.38 7.49
CA VAL A 435 -17.59 7.58 8.87
C VAL A 435 -19.02 8.14 8.89
N THR A 436 -20.01 7.25 9.10
CA THR A 436 -21.45 7.57 9.09
C THR A 436 -22.14 7.38 10.45
N VAL A 437 -21.39 7.15 11.53
CA VAL A 437 -21.96 6.79 12.84
C VAL A 437 -21.83 7.95 13.83
N ALA A 438 -22.93 8.30 14.50
CA ALA A 438 -22.91 9.22 15.63
C ALA A 438 -22.23 8.56 16.83
N ALA A 439 -21.14 9.13 17.33
CA ALA A 439 -20.37 8.57 18.44
C ALA A 439 -19.69 9.66 19.27
N THR A 440 -19.27 9.29 20.47
CA THR A 440 -18.44 10.14 21.33
C THR A 440 -16.97 9.84 21.03
N TYR A 441 -16.21 10.89 20.71
CA TYR A 441 -14.79 10.80 20.40
C TYR A 441 -13.98 11.55 21.45
N LEU A 442 -12.74 11.11 21.66
CA LEU A 442 -11.76 11.91 22.39
C LEU A 442 -11.26 13.03 21.48
N CYS A 443 -11.44 14.28 21.89
CA CYS A 443 -11.01 15.44 21.13
C CYS A 443 -9.86 16.14 21.85
N LEU A 444 -8.84 16.56 21.09
CA LEU A 444 -7.65 17.24 21.59
C LEU A 444 -7.56 18.66 21.03
N LEU A 445 -7.57 19.66 21.91
CA LEU A 445 -7.44 21.06 21.52
C LEU A 445 -6.04 21.34 20.97
N LEU A 446 -5.98 21.91 19.77
CA LEU A 446 -4.74 22.36 19.14
C LEU A 446 -4.51 23.85 19.40
N LEU A 447 -5.50 24.68 19.04
CA LEU A 447 -5.38 26.13 18.95
C LEU A 447 -6.67 26.80 19.40
N SER A 448 -6.57 27.96 20.02
CA SER A 448 -7.69 28.90 20.24
C SER A 448 -7.38 30.22 19.55
N ILE A 449 -8.35 30.77 18.82
CA ILE A 449 -8.24 32.03 18.10
C ILE A 449 -9.32 32.96 18.63
N SER A 450 -8.95 34.10 19.20
CA SER A 450 -9.91 35.03 19.81
C SER A 450 -9.98 36.36 19.05
N LYS A 451 -11.19 36.91 18.95
CA LYS A 451 -11.45 38.29 18.55
C LYS A 451 -12.52 38.87 19.47
N SER A 452 -12.17 39.84 20.30
CA SER A 452 -13.07 40.36 21.34
C SER A 452 -13.62 39.21 22.22
N ASP A 453 -14.94 39.08 22.36
CA ASP A 453 -15.58 38.05 23.19
C ASP A 453 -15.81 36.71 22.45
N ASP A 454 -15.53 36.64 21.14
CA ASP A 454 -15.68 35.43 20.35
C ASP A 454 -14.37 34.63 20.32
N VAL A 455 -14.44 33.34 20.69
CA VAL A 455 -13.33 32.39 20.64
C VAL A 455 -13.65 31.25 19.66
N CYS A 456 -12.69 30.96 18.78
CA CYS A 456 -12.69 29.80 17.89
C CYS A 456 -11.67 28.76 18.38
N GLU A 457 -12.14 27.59 18.77
CA GLU A 457 -11.28 26.47 19.17
C GLU A 457 -11.15 25.46 18.03
N VAL A 458 -9.91 25.06 17.71
CA VAL A 458 -9.59 24.07 16.68
C VAL A 458 -9.03 22.83 17.35
N PHE A 459 -9.64 21.67 17.11
CA PHE A 459 -9.32 20.43 17.81
C PHE A 459 -9.32 19.20 16.90
N LEU A 460 -8.45 18.24 17.22
CA LEU A 460 -8.40 16.93 16.58
C LEU A 460 -9.49 16.02 17.12
N ILE A 461 -9.90 15.08 16.28
CA ILE A 461 -10.74 13.96 16.66
C ILE A 461 -9.87 12.72 16.64
N LEU A 462 -9.86 12.02 17.78
CA LEU A 462 -9.00 10.88 18.02
C LEU A 462 -9.84 9.64 18.31
N GLU A 463 -9.33 8.50 17.86
CA GLU A 463 -9.87 7.19 18.18
C GLU A 463 -8.75 6.35 18.83
N PRO A 464 -9.02 5.67 19.96
CA PRO A 464 -8.06 4.78 20.56
C PRO A 464 -7.74 3.63 19.60
N VAL A 465 -6.48 3.20 19.60
CA VAL A 465 -6.00 2.01 18.90
C VAL A 465 -5.53 1.05 19.97
N ASP A 466 -6.21 -0.10 20.09
CA ASP A 466 -5.85 -1.11 21.07
C ASP A 466 -4.45 -1.66 20.79
N VAL A 467 -3.60 -1.60 21.82
CA VAL A 467 -2.34 -2.32 21.86
C VAL A 467 -2.20 -2.95 23.24
N ASP A 468 -2.26 -4.28 23.27
CA ASP A 468 -1.84 -5.12 24.39
C ASP A 468 -0.38 -4.86 24.77
N ASN A 469 -0.06 -5.01 26.07
CA ASN A 469 1.28 -5.01 26.71
C ASN A 469 1.79 -3.69 27.34
N GLY A 470 0.97 -2.98 28.12
CA GLY A 470 1.49 -2.08 29.18
C GLY A 470 2.19 -0.79 28.74
N MET A 471 2.16 -0.42 27.46
CA MET A 471 2.77 0.81 26.91
C MET A 471 1.82 2.02 26.83
N GLY A 472 0.61 1.92 27.40
CA GLY A 472 -0.41 2.98 27.35
C GLY A 472 -1.22 2.99 26.04
N THR A 473 -2.40 3.61 26.09
CA THR A 473 -3.32 3.71 24.94
C THR A 473 -2.73 4.58 23.84
N ARG A 474 -2.71 4.06 22.60
CA ARG A 474 -2.31 4.83 21.41
C ARG A 474 -3.53 5.39 20.72
N TYR A 475 -3.35 6.47 19.97
CA TYR A 475 -4.44 7.16 19.29
C TYR A 475 -4.15 7.33 17.81
N LYS A 476 -5.17 7.14 16.97
CA LYS A 476 -5.15 7.54 15.56
C LYS A 476 -5.98 8.81 15.40
N ARG A 477 -5.56 9.68 14.48
CA ARG A 477 -6.34 10.83 14.03
C ARG A 477 -7.44 10.33 13.09
N VAL A 478 -8.66 10.84 13.27
CA VAL A 478 -9.79 10.54 12.37
C VAL A 478 -10.43 11.78 11.74
N GLY A 479 -10.11 12.97 12.23
CA GLY A 479 -10.58 14.23 11.65
C GLY A 479 -10.13 15.46 12.44
N LEU A 480 -10.60 16.62 11.98
CA LEU A 480 -10.39 17.92 12.62
C LEU A 480 -11.72 18.68 12.67
N ALA A 481 -11.96 19.41 13.75
CA ALA A 481 -13.12 20.26 13.93
C ALA A 481 -12.75 21.64 14.45
N ARG A 482 -13.67 22.58 14.29
CA ARG A 482 -13.61 23.91 14.88
C ARG A 482 -14.99 24.33 15.39
N ILE A 483 -14.99 25.08 16.49
CA ILE A 483 -16.20 25.61 17.11
C ILE A 483 -16.02 27.08 17.49
N TRP A 484 -17.03 27.91 17.25
CA TRP A 484 -17.06 29.34 17.63
C TRP A 484 -18.05 29.57 18.77
N GLY A 485 -17.65 30.31 19.81
CA GLY A 485 -18.57 30.69 20.88
C GLY A 485 -18.02 31.71 21.87
N GLU A 486 -18.92 32.25 22.70
CA GLU A 486 -18.65 33.21 23.79
C GLU A 486 -18.04 32.55 25.05
N SER A 487 -17.99 31.21 25.09
CA SER A 487 -17.40 30.43 26.19
C SER A 487 -16.57 29.28 25.61
N PRO A 488 -15.26 29.20 25.89
CA PRO A 488 -14.41 28.13 25.39
C PRO A 488 -14.87 26.74 25.84
N THR A 489 -14.98 25.82 24.88
CA THR A 489 -15.37 24.42 25.08
C THR A 489 -14.35 23.67 25.90
N PHE A 490 -13.09 24.06 25.91
CA PHE A 490 -12.03 23.33 26.60
C PHE A 490 -11.61 23.96 27.95
N ASP A 491 -12.33 24.96 28.46
CA ASP A 491 -12.02 25.60 29.75
C ASP A 491 -12.00 24.62 30.93
N SER A 492 -12.80 23.54 30.87
CA SER A 492 -12.83 22.46 31.86
C SER A 492 -12.12 21.18 31.39
N ALA A 493 -11.31 21.25 30.34
CA ALA A 493 -10.65 20.09 29.77
C ALA A 493 -9.49 19.62 30.65
N LYS A 494 -9.31 18.29 30.74
CA LYS A 494 -8.15 17.71 31.41
C LYS A 494 -6.96 17.71 30.46
N THR A 495 -5.77 18.00 30.96
CA THR A 495 -4.54 17.78 30.18
C THR A 495 -4.20 16.30 30.14
N MET A 496 -3.89 15.77 28.96
CA MET A 496 -3.54 14.37 28.77
C MET A 496 -2.31 14.23 27.88
N SER A 497 -1.35 13.39 28.31
CA SER A 497 -0.26 12.91 27.47
C SER A 497 -0.72 11.69 26.68
N MET A 498 -0.39 11.64 25.39
CA MET A 498 -0.80 10.57 24.49
C MET A 498 0.25 10.27 23.43
N ILE A 499 0.19 9.06 22.87
CA ILE A 499 1.04 8.60 21.78
C ILE A 499 0.19 8.45 20.53
N MET A 500 0.59 9.11 19.44
CA MET A 500 0.01 8.87 18.12
C MET A 500 1.03 8.16 17.25
N SER A 501 0.70 6.94 16.79
CA SER A 501 1.63 6.10 16.03
C SER A 501 1.10 5.74 14.64
N MET A 502 1.97 5.15 13.84
CA MET A 502 1.64 4.59 12.52
C MET A 502 0.38 3.70 12.56
N ASN A 503 -0.54 3.90 11.62
CA ASN A 503 -1.74 3.07 11.49
C ASN A 503 -1.33 1.59 11.34
N TRP A 504 -2.09 0.71 12.01
CA TRP A 504 -1.85 -0.72 12.16
C TRP A 504 -1.41 -1.38 10.85
N GLN A 505 -0.11 -1.68 10.76
CA GLN A 505 0.31 -2.80 9.93
C GLN A 505 -0.08 -4.07 10.70
N PRO A 506 -0.64 -5.09 10.03
CA PRO A 506 -0.83 -6.39 10.65
C PRO A 506 0.48 -6.80 11.32
N LYS A 507 0.42 -7.06 12.64
CA LYS A 507 1.59 -7.35 13.49
C LYS A 507 2.53 -8.38 12.86
N THR A 508 1.96 -9.34 12.13
CA THR A 508 2.68 -10.28 11.28
C THR A 508 1.90 -10.53 9.99
N LEU A 509 2.53 -11.22 9.02
CA LEU A 509 1.83 -11.70 7.82
C LEU A 509 0.66 -12.65 8.12
N LEU A 510 0.59 -13.25 9.32
CA LEU A 510 -0.54 -14.09 9.73
C LEU A 510 -1.84 -13.28 9.86
N ALA A 511 -1.75 -12.00 10.23
CA ALA A 511 -2.90 -11.10 10.36
C ALA A 511 -3.43 -10.60 9.00
N ARG A 512 -2.80 -10.98 7.87
CA ARG A 512 -3.31 -10.69 6.52
C ARG A 512 -4.29 -11.77 6.08
N HIS A 513 -5.51 -11.68 6.57
CA HIS A 513 -6.57 -12.65 6.26
C HIS A 513 -6.97 -12.63 4.79
N ARG A 514 -7.38 -13.79 4.27
CA ARG A 514 -7.78 -14.00 2.87
C ARG A 514 -9.13 -14.70 2.83
N GLN A 515 -9.91 -14.45 1.79
CA GLN A 515 -11.13 -15.22 1.52
C GLN A 515 -10.79 -16.71 1.38
N LEU A 516 -11.52 -17.59 2.07
CA LEU A 516 -11.26 -19.03 2.09
C LEU A 516 -11.45 -19.67 0.71
N ALA A 517 -12.51 -19.31 0.00
CA ALA A 517 -12.85 -19.86 -1.31
C ALA A 517 -13.73 -18.90 -2.12
N PRO A 518 -13.75 -18.98 -3.46
CA PRO A 518 -14.72 -18.24 -4.27
C PRO A 518 -16.17 -18.46 -3.82
N SER A 519 -16.49 -19.68 -3.40
CA SER A 519 -17.82 -20.08 -2.92
C SER A 519 -18.10 -19.77 -1.43
N ALA A 520 -17.13 -19.22 -0.69
CA ALA A 520 -17.27 -18.89 0.73
C ALA A 520 -16.57 -17.58 1.11
N SER A 521 -17.36 -16.60 1.56
CA SER A 521 -16.86 -15.26 1.91
C SER A 521 -16.07 -15.19 3.23
N VAL A 522 -16.04 -16.28 4.01
CA VAL A 522 -15.31 -16.35 5.29
C VAL A 522 -13.83 -16.03 5.07
N ARG A 523 -13.27 -15.21 5.96
CA ARG A 523 -11.90 -14.72 5.88
C ARG A 523 -11.06 -15.40 6.94
N VAL A 524 -9.99 -16.05 6.51
CA VAL A 524 -9.12 -16.85 7.36
C VAL A 524 -7.67 -16.38 7.27
N SER A 525 -6.91 -16.58 8.34
CA SER A 525 -5.47 -16.41 8.36
C SER A 525 -4.81 -17.29 7.30
N PRO A 526 -3.66 -16.87 6.73
CA PRO A 526 -3.02 -17.58 5.63
C PRO A 526 -2.50 -18.98 6.02
N LEU A 527 -2.44 -19.27 7.33
CA LEU A 527 -2.21 -20.58 7.92
C LEU A 527 -3.42 -20.97 8.77
N CYS A 528 -3.70 -22.27 8.84
CA CYS A 528 -4.65 -22.86 9.77
C CYS A 528 -3.87 -23.55 10.90
N LEU A 529 -4.21 -23.29 12.16
CA LEU A 529 -3.60 -23.96 13.31
C LEU A 529 -4.28 -25.31 13.56
N GLY A 530 -3.56 -26.40 13.37
CA GLY A 530 -4.03 -27.76 13.65
C GLY A 530 -3.82 -28.16 15.11
N ALA A 531 -4.90 -28.49 15.80
CA ALA A 531 -4.95 -28.83 17.22
C ALA A 531 -4.82 -30.34 17.52
N MET A 532 -4.42 -31.16 16.54
CA MET A 532 -4.36 -32.63 16.68
C MET A 532 -3.48 -33.12 17.85
N ASN A 533 -2.46 -32.35 18.23
CA ASN A 533 -1.57 -32.71 19.33
C ASN A 533 -2.04 -32.18 20.70
N PHE A 534 -3.17 -31.47 20.79
CA PHE A 534 -3.67 -30.91 22.05
C PHE A 534 -4.47 -31.96 22.80
N GLY A 535 -3.84 -32.56 23.80
CA GLY A 535 -4.39 -33.62 24.64
C GLY A 535 -3.31 -34.60 25.08
N GLU A 536 -3.64 -35.42 26.07
CA GLU A 536 -2.72 -36.35 26.73
C GLU A 536 -2.98 -37.82 26.34
N PHE A 537 -4.18 -38.14 25.86
CA PHE A 537 -4.62 -39.52 25.59
C PHE A 537 -3.66 -40.28 24.64
N GLY A 538 -3.12 -39.61 23.62
CA GLY A 538 -2.28 -40.19 22.58
C GLY A 538 -0.80 -39.82 22.64
N LYS A 539 -0.29 -39.45 23.83
CA LYS A 539 1.09 -38.95 24.02
C LYS A 539 2.19 -39.84 23.43
N GLU A 540 2.02 -41.16 23.48
CA GLU A 540 2.99 -42.12 22.90
C GLU A 540 3.11 -42.01 21.37
N ARG A 541 2.01 -41.65 20.70
CA ARG A 541 1.92 -41.54 19.24
C ARG A 541 2.24 -40.14 18.74
N TYR A 542 1.66 -39.12 19.38
CA TYR A 542 1.71 -37.75 18.89
C TYR A 542 2.84 -36.93 19.52
N GLY A 543 3.32 -37.38 20.68
CA GLY A 543 4.22 -36.69 21.59
C GLY A 543 3.45 -35.90 22.64
N GLU A 544 4.12 -35.58 23.75
CA GLU A 544 3.54 -34.82 24.86
C GLU A 544 3.29 -33.35 24.48
N CYS A 545 2.15 -32.82 24.92
CA CYS A 545 1.74 -31.42 24.87
C CYS A 545 0.80 -31.18 26.04
N SER A 546 1.24 -30.47 27.07
CA SER A 546 0.36 -30.14 28.19
C SER A 546 -0.70 -29.13 27.78
N LYS A 547 -1.73 -28.98 28.60
CA LYS A 547 -2.80 -28.00 28.38
C LYS A 547 -2.26 -26.57 28.40
N GLU A 548 -1.33 -26.28 29.30
CA GLU A 548 -0.67 -24.97 29.42
C GLU A 548 0.09 -24.64 28.13
N THR A 549 0.86 -25.58 27.59
CA THR A 549 1.55 -25.39 26.30
C THR A 549 0.57 -25.23 25.15
N ALA A 550 -0.55 -25.97 25.13
CA ALA A 550 -1.57 -25.80 24.10
C ALA A 550 -2.19 -24.38 24.16
N PHE A 551 -2.48 -23.88 25.36
CA PHE A 551 -3.00 -22.53 25.57
C PHE A 551 -1.97 -21.47 25.17
N GLU A 552 -0.70 -21.65 25.50
CA GLU A 552 0.38 -20.75 25.07
C GLU A 552 0.51 -20.67 23.54
N ILE A 553 0.38 -21.81 22.86
CA ILE A 553 0.40 -21.86 21.39
C ILE A 553 -0.83 -21.15 20.81
N LEU A 554 -2.02 -21.38 21.36
CA LEU A 554 -3.27 -20.74 20.94
C LEU A 554 -3.21 -19.22 21.17
N ASP A 555 -2.79 -18.79 22.36
CA ASP A 555 -2.60 -17.37 22.72
C ASP A 555 -1.59 -16.71 21.79
N HIS A 556 -0.47 -17.37 21.49
CA HIS A 556 0.51 -16.83 20.55
C HIS A 556 -0.06 -16.69 19.15
N PHE A 557 -0.66 -17.75 18.59
CA PHE A 557 -1.25 -17.73 17.25
C PHE A 557 -2.29 -16.61 17.12
N TYR A 558 -3.20 -16.49 18.10
CA TYR A 558 -4.18 -15.42 18.18
C TYR A 558 -3.52 -14.04 18.27
N SER A 559 -2.51 -13.86 19.15
CA SER A 559 -1.79 -12.60 19.33
C SER A 559 -1.01 -12.14 18.09
N GLN A 560 -0.71 -13.03 17.14
CA GLN A 560 -0.08 -12.70 15.86
C GLN A 560 -1.13 -12.41 14.76
N GLY A 561 -2.42 -12.44 15.10
CA GLY A 561 -3.58 -12.24 14.24
C GLY A 561 -4.05 -13.50 13.50
N GLY A 562 -3.71 -14.69 13.99
CA GLY A 562 -4.26 -15.93 13.48
C GLY A 562 -5.71 -16.14 13.95
N ASN A 563 -6.58 -16.56 13.05
CA ASN A 563 -8.00 -16.76 13.38
C ASN A 563 -8.56 -18.12 12.93
N PHE A 564 -7.79 -18.94 12.21
CA PHE A 564 -8.28 -20.21 11.67
C PHE A 564 -7.72 -21.40 12.45
N ILE A 565 -8.59 -22.13 13.15
CA ILE A 565 -8.21 -23.28 13.99
C ILE A 565 -8.95 -24.53 13.53
N ASP A 566 -8.22 -25.63 13.36
CA ASP A 566 -8.72 -26.95 12.97
C ASP A 566 -8.53 -27.98 14.09
N THR A 567 -9.61 -28.65 14.46
CA THR A 567 -9.62 -29.79 15.40
C THR A 567 -10.51 -30.92 14.85
N ALA A 568 -10.78 -31.97 15.63
CA ALA A 568 -11.71 -33.04 15.27
C ALA A 568 -12.26 -33.73 16.51
N ASN A 569 -13.46 -34.30 16.39
CA ASN A 569 -14.14 -35.03 17.46
C ASN A 569 -13.30 -36.14 18.11
N SER A 570 -12.43 -36.79 17.33
CA SER A 570 -11.62 -37.93 17.73
C SER A 570 -10.21 -37.58 18.19
N TYR A 571 -9.74 -36.34 17.99
CA TYR A 571 -8.37 -35.98 18.35
C TYR A 571 -8.18 -36.05 19.86
N GLN A 572 -7.18 -36.83 20.28
CA GLN A 572 -6.89 -37.10 21.70
C GLN A 572 -8.13 -37.55 22.48
N ALA A 573 -8.91 -38.48 21.90
CA ALA A 573 -10.17 -38.96 22.48
C ALA A 573 -11.21 -37.85 22.78
N GLY A 574 -11.11 -36.71 22.09
CA GLY A 574 -11.99 -35.55 22.24
C GLY A 574 -11.41 -34.42 23.09
N GLU A 575 -10.26 -34.61 23.73
CA GLU A 575 -9.60 -33.59 24.56
C GLU A 575 -9.23 -32.34 23.75
N SER A 576 -8.86 -32.50 22.47
CA SER A 576 -8.51 -31.36 21.62
C SER A 576 -9.66 -30.36 21.48
N GLU A 577 -10.89 -30.84 21.25
CA GLU A 577 -12.08 -29.98 21.21
C GLU A 577 -12.39 -29.37 22.58
N MET A 578 -12.19 -30.12 23.67
CA MET A 578 -12.40 -29.61 25.02
C MET A 578 -11.45 -28.44 25.32
N TRP A 579 -10.16 -28.61 25.05
CA TRP A 579 -9.15 -27.60 25.35
C TRP A 579 -9.30 -26.36 24.49
N VAL A 580 -9.58 -26.51 23.18
CA VAL A 580 -9.86 -25.36 22.31
C VAL A 580 -11.14 -24.62 22.74
N GLY A 581 -12.19 -25.37 23.11
CA GLY A 581 -13.43 -24.79 23.63
C GLY A 581 -13.27 -24.01 24.93
N GLU A 582 -12.56 -24.60 25.89
CA GLU A 582 -12.23 -23.97 27.16
C GLU A 582 -11.38 -22.71 26.95
N TRP A 583 -10.35 -22.78 26.10
CA TRP A 583 -9.52 -21.62 25.75
C TRP A 583 -10.36 -20.48 25.16
N MET A 584 -11.21 -20.74 24.17
CA MET A 584 -12.05 -19.69 23.56
C MET A 584 -13.00 -19.06 24.58
N LYS A 585 -13.57 -19.89 25.47
CA LYS A 585 -14.46 -19.43 26.53
C LYS A 585 -13.73 -18.57 27.56
N GLU A 586 -12.53 -18.96 27.96
CA GLU A 586 -11.70 -18.21 28.92
C GLU A 586 -11.21 -16.88 28.36
N ARG A 587 -10.90 -16.81 27.06
CA ARG A 587 -10.41 -15.59 26.39
C ARG A 587 -11.54 -14.70 25.86
N GLY A 588 -12.76 -15.20 25.75
CA GLY A 588 -13.91 -14.44 25.25
C GLY A 588 -13.81 -14.09 23.76
N ASN A 589 -13.10 -14.90 22.97
CA ASN A 589 -12.73 -14.59 21.59
C ASN A 589 -13.38 -15.52 20.54
N ARG A 590 -14.44 -16.26 20.90
CA ARG A 590 -15.09 -17.23 19.99
C ARG A 590 -15.47 -16.60 18.65
N ASP A 591 -16.00 -15.39 18.64
CA ASP A 591 -16.50 -14.73 17.43
C ASP A 591 -15.36 -14.21 16.53
N ASP A 592 -14.14 -14.12 17.05
CA ASP A 592 -12.94 -13.78 16.27
C ASP A 592 -12.36 -15.00 15.56
N ILE A 593 -12.73 -16.21 15.97
CA ILE A 593 -12.15 -17.48 15.50
C ILE A 593 -13.06 -18.13 14.43
N VAL A 594 -12.45 -18.48 13.30
CA VAL A 594 -13.00 -19.44 12.34
C VAL A 594 -12.63 -20.85 12.80
N LEU A 595 -13.62 -21.55 13.36
CA LEU A 595 -13.43 -22.86 13.98
C LEU A 595 -13.86 -23.99 13.06
N ALA A 596 -12.90 -24.84 12.71
CA ALA A 596 -13.11 -26.08 11.99
C ALA A 596 -13.09 -27.29 12.92
N THR A 597 -14.08 -28.17 12.79
CA THR A 597 -14.04 -29.53 13.36
C THR A 597 -14.56 -30.57 12.38
N LYS A 598 -14.49 -31.84 12.75
CA LYS A 598 -14.78 -32.97 11.86
C LYS A 598 -15.58 -34.04 12.58
N TYR A 599 -16.42 -34.73 11.81
CA TYR A 599 -17.11 -35.94 12.20
C TYR A 599 -16.81 -37.06 11.19
N THR A 600 -17.17 -38.31 11.51
CA THR A 600 -17.00 -39.58 10.77
C THR A 600 -16.15 -40.56 11.56
N THR A 601 -15.05 -40.11 12.17
CA THR A 601 -14.23 -40.99 13.02
C THR A 601 -15.03 -41.45 14.24
N ALA A 602 -14.90 -42.74 14.59
CA ALA A 602 -15.48 -43.33 15.79
C ALA A 602 -14.87 -42.73 17.07
N TYR A 603 -15.33 -41.55 17.49
CA TYR A 603 -14.69 -40.76 18.55
C TYR A 603 -14.76 -41.41 19.94
N LEU A 604 -15.71 -42.33 20.15
CA LEU A 604 -15.83 -43.14 21.36
C LEU A 604 -15.18 -44.53 21.25
N ALA A 605 -14.31 -44.77 20.26
CA ALA A 605 -13.63 -46.06 20.07
C ALA A 605 -12.82 -46.53 21.31
N HIS A 606 -12.45 -45.61 22.19
CA HIS A 606 -11.75 -45.88 23.44
C HIS A 606 -12.68 -46.42 24.55
N ASP A 607 -13.97 -46.05 24.54
CA ASP A 607 -14.98 -46.53 25.48
C ASP A 607 -15.61 -47.82 24.97
N LYS A 608 -15.04 -48.97 25.36
CA LYS A 608 -15.50 -50.30 24.94
C LYS A 608 -16.85 -50.72 25.51
N SER A 609 -17.42 -49.97 26.45
CA SER A 609 -18.76 -50.25 27.01
C SER A 609 -19.91 -49.90 26.05
N ARG A 610 -19.62 -49.12 24.99
CA ARG A 610 -20.62 -48.63 24.02
C ARG A 610 -20.75 -49.54 22.80
N ILE A 611 -21.93 -49.50 22.18
CA ILE A 611 -22.18 -50.08 20.85
C ILE A 611 -21.49 -49.20 19.79
N GLN A 612 -20.32 -49.63 19.33
CA GLN A 612 -19.39 -48.82 18.53
C GLN A 612 -19.93 -48.37 17.17
N SER A 613 -20.79 -49.20 16.54
CA SER A 613 -21.29 -48.97 15.18
C SER A 613 -22.07 -47.68 14.99
N ASN A 614 -22.56 -47.05 16.07
CA ASN A 614 -23.37 -45.83 16.01
C ASN A 614 -22.57 -44.52 16.16
N TYR A 615 -21.27 -44.59 16.44
CA TYR A 615 -20.45 -43.41 16.76
C TYR A 615 -19.45 -43.02 15.66
N GLY A 616 -19.53 -43.65 14.50
CA GLY A 616 -18.68 -43.36 13.34
C GLY A 616 -19.41 -43.58 12.02
N GLY A 617 -18.76 -43.19 10.92
CA GLY A 617 -19.31 -43.19 9.57
C GLY A 617 -19.94 -41.86 9.15
N ASN A 618 -20.20 -41.72 7.86
CA ASN A 618 -20.76 -40.52 7.22
C ASN A 618 -22.28 -40.38 7.41
N GLY A 619 -22.95 -41.44 7.90
CA GLY A 619 -24.40 -41.51 8.00
C GLY A 619 -25.01 -40.56 9.03
N SER A 620 -26.31 -40.29 8.85
CA SER A 620 -27.11 -39.31 9.61
C SER A 620 -27.00 -39.49 11.14
N LYS A 621 -27.02 -40.74 11.61
CA LYS A 621 -26.96 -41.10 13.04
C LYS A 621 -25.65 -40.67 13.69
N SER A 622 -24.52 -40.99 13.05
CA SER A 622 -23.18 -40.68 13.53
C SER A 622 -22.95 -39.17 13.54
N MET A 623 -23.39 -38.48 12.48
CA MET A 623 -23.32 -37.03 12.37
C MET A 623 -24.05 -36.33 13.50
N LYS A 624 -25.31 -36.71 13.75
CA LYS A 624 -26.14 -36.13 14.80
C LYS A 624 -25.48 -36.24 16.18
N LEU A 625 -24.99 -37.43 16.55
CA LEU A 625 -24.34 -37.65 17.84
C LEU A 625 -23.02 -36.90 17.96
N SER A 626 -22.21 -36.93 16.90
CA SER A 626 -20.89 -36.31 16.90
C SER A 626 -20.98 -34.79 17.01
N VAL A 627 -21.84 -34.14 16.22
CA VAL A 627 -21.98 -32.68 16.21
C VAL A 627 -22.54 -32.17 17.54
N ASP A 628 -23.56 -32.84 18.11
CA ASP A 628 -24.09 -32.46 19.42
C ASP A 628 -23.04 -32.62 20.54
N ALA A 629 -22.11 -33.58 20.42
CA ALA A 629 -20.99 -33.74 21.36
C ALA A 629 -19.90 -32.69 21.15
N SER A 630 -19.54 -32.39 19.89
CA SER A 630 -18.54 -31.37 19.54
C SER A 630 -18.95 -29.99 20.02
N LEU A 631 -20.19 -29.56 19.78
CA LEU A 631 -20.70 -28.26 20.24
C LEU A 631 -20.57 -28.08 21.76
N LYS A 632 -20.86 -29.13 22.53
CA LYS A 632 -20.70 -29.13 23.99
C LYS A 632 -19.24 -28.97 24.42
N LYS A 633 -18.34 -29.76 23.82
CA LYS A 633 -16.89 -29.71 24.13
C LYS A 633 -16.26 -28.37 23.73
N LEU A 634 -16.66 -27.83 22.57
CA LEU A 634 -16.17 -26.57 22.04
C LEU A 634 -16.78 -25.34 22.71
N HIS A 635 -17.69 -25.52 23.68
CA HIS A 635 -18.38 -24.43 24.39
C HIS A 635 -19.02 -23.38 23.46
N THR A 636 -19.60 -23.82 22.35
CA THR A 636 -20.23 -22.94 21.35
C THR A 636 -21.52 -23.53 20.79
N HIS A 637 -22.34 -22.70 20.18
CA HIS A 637 -23.62 -23.08 19.58
C HIS A 637 -23.54 -23.26 18.05
N TYR A 638 -22.43 -22.89 17.43
CA TYR A 638 -22.19 -23.03 15.99
C TYR A 638 -20.75 -23.43 15.68
N ILE A 639 -20.58 -24.15 14.56
CA ILE A 639 -19.31 -24.51 13.96
C ILE A 639 -19.17 -23.73 12.66
N ASP A 640 -18.02 -23.06 12.44
CA ASP A 640 -17.80 -22.34 11.19
C ASP A 640 -17.67 -23.33 10.03
N ILE A 641 -16.79 -24.32 10.15
CA ILE A 641 -16.55 -25.32 9.09
C ILE A 641 -16.67 -26.73 9.67
N LEU A 642 -17.66 -27.51 9.20
CA LEU A 642 -17.78 -28.93 9.53
C LEU A 642 -17.22 -29.79 8.39
N TYR A 643 -16.16 -30.53 8.67
CA TYR A 643 -15.60 -31.50 7.72
C TYR A 643 -16.25 -32.88 7.84
N VAL A 644 -16.60 -33.47 6.69
CA VAL A 644 -16.67 -34.91 6.52
C VAL A 644 -15.24 -35.46 6.53
N HIS A 645 -14.81 -36.12 7.62
CA HIS A 645 -13.38 -36.39 7.88
C HIS A 645 -12.76 -37.46 6.97
N TRP A 646 -13.52 -38.49 6.59
CA TRP A 646 -13.07 -39.58 5.71
C TRP A 646 -14.25 -40.05 4.87
N TRP A 647 -14.03 -40.57 3.67
CA TRP A 647 -15.10 -41.19 2.89
C TRP A 647 -15.23 -42.68 3.19
N ASP A 648 -16.43 -43.15 3.55
CA ASP A 648 -16.65 -44.53 4.03
C ASP A 648 -17.39 -45.47 3.06
N TYR A 649 -17.88 -44.97 1.91
CA TYR A 649 -18.67 -45.71 0.90
C TYR A 649 -19.99 -46.34 1.39
N THR A 650 -20.36 -46.19 2.66
CA THR A 650 -21.61 -46.77 3.21
C THR A 650 -22.79 -45.81 3.10
N THR A 651 -22.52 -44.50 3.06
CA THR A 651 -23.55 -43.46 3.04
C THR A 651 -23.76 -42.95 1.62
N SER A 652 -25.02 -42.87 1.19
CA SER A 652 -25.36 -42.31 -0.12
C SER A 652 -25.18 -40.78 -0.12
N ILE A 653 -24.77 -40.20 -1.26
CA ILE A 653 -24.66 -38.74 -1.41
C ILE A 653 -25.97 -38.01 -1.08
N PRO A 654 -27.16 -38.46 -1.53
CA PRO A 654 -28.42 -37.84 -1.13
C PRO A 654 -28.62 -37.77 0.39
N GLU A 655 -28.43 -38.89 1.10
CA GLU A 655 -28.56 -38.92 2.57
C GLU A 655 -27.58 -37.94 3.23
N LEU A 656 -26.31 -37.97 2.80
CA LEU A 656 -25.26 -37.13 3.35
C LEU A 656 -25.58 -35.64 3.16
N MET A 657 -25.89 -35.22 1.93
CA MET A 657 -26.10 -33.81 1.62
C MET A 657 -27.35 -33.24 2.29
N HIS A 658 -28.43 -34.02 2.40
CA HIS A 658 -29.60 -33.59 3.18
C HIS A 658 -29.26 -33.44 4.67
N SER A 659 -28.57 -34.43 5.26
CA SER A 659 -28.21 -34.38 6.68
C SER A 659 -27.27 -33.23 7.02
N LEU A 660 -26.30 -32.93 6.16
CA LEU A 660 -25.43 -31.77 6.31
C LEU A 660 -26.20 -30.46 6.17
N ASN A 661 -27.12 -30.37 5.19
CA ASN A 661 -27.92 -29.19 4.98
C ASN A 661 -28.89 -28.92 6.13
N ASP A 662 -29.41 -29.95 6.80
CA ASP A 662 -30.24 -29.80 8.00
C ASP A 662 -29.46 -29.10 9.13
N LEU A 663 -28.15 -29.36 9.26
CA LEU A 663 -27.29 -28.66 10.23
C LEU A 663 -27.07 -27.19 9.86
N ILE A 664 -26.95 -26.89 8.57
CA ILE A 664 -26.88 -25.50 8.08
C ILE A 664 -28.17 -24.76 8.40
N VAL A 665 -29.32 -25.33 8.03
CA VAL A 665 -30.63 -24.72 8.24
C VAL A 665 -30.92 -24.53 9.74
N ALA A 666 -30.44 -25.45 10.58
CA ALA A 666 -30.51 -25.33 12.03
C ALA A 666 -29.54 -24.30 12.65
N GLY A 667 -28.68 -23.65 11.85
CA GLY A 667 -27.69 -22.68 12.32
C GLY A 667 -26.55 -23.28 13.15
N LYS A 668 -26.40 -24.60 13.16
CA LYS A 668 -25.34 -25.29 13.91
C LYS A 668 -24.01 -25.32 13.17
N VAL A 669 -24.05 -25.19 11.86
CA VAL A 669 -22.89 -25.18 10.96
C VAL A 669 -23.06 -24.05 9.96
N LEU A 670 -21.99 -23.33 9.62
CA LEU A 670 -22.03 -22.24 8.65
C LEU A 670 -21.54 -22.68 7.25
N TYR A 671 -20.47 -23.46 7.21
CA TYR A 671 -19.81 -23.92 5.99
C TYR A 671 -19.50 -25.42 6.06
N LEU A 672 -19.50 -26.07 4.89
CA LEU A 672 -19.21 -27.49 4.74
C LEU A 672 -17.82 -27.71 4.16
N GLY A 673 -17.06 -28.59 4.78
CA GLY A 673 -15.79 -29.09 4.27
C GLY A 673 -15.83 -30.60 4.05
N ILE A 674 -14.88 -31.11 3.28
CA ILE A 674 -14.67 -32.56 3.09
C ILE A 674 -13.19 -32.88 3.12
N SER A 675 -12.83 -34.02 3.71
CA SER A 675 -11.46 -34.47 3.88
C SER A 675 -11.27 -35.88 3.35
N ASP A 676 -10.11 -36.12 2.74
CA ASP A 676 -9.64 -37.44 2.32
C ASP A 676 -10.71 -38.25 1.52
N ALA A 677 -11.39 -37.58 0.60
CA ALA A 677 -12.45 -38.15 -0.25
C ALA A 677 -12.03 -38.15 -1.73
N PRO A 678 -12.42 -39.17 -2.52
CA PRO A 678 -12.14 -39.17 -3.96
C PRO A 678 -12.73 -37.96 -4.68
N ALA A 679 -11.99 -37.36 -5.62
CA ALA A 679 -12.41 -36.16 -6.36
C ALA A 679 -13.81 -36.29 -6.98
N TRP A 680 -14.11 -37.43 -7.61
CA TRP A 680 -15.40 -37.68 -8.26
C TRP A 680 -16.58 -37.71 -7.27
N VAL A 681 -16.34 -38.11 -6.01
CA VAL A 681 -17.38 -38.08 -4.96
C VAL A 681 -17.71 -36.64 -4.62
N VAL A 682 -16.68 -35.80 -4.44
CA VAL A 682 -16.84 -34.38 -4.11
C VAL A 682 -17.60 -33.66 -5.22
N SER A 683 -17.18 -33.81 -6.47
CA SER A 683 -17.87 -33.22 -7.63
C SER A 683 -19.33 -33.69 -7.73
N LYS A 684 -19.58 -34.99 -7.54
CA LYS A 684 -20.95 -35.54 -7.55
C LYS A 684 -21.80 -34.98 -6.40
N ALA A 685 -21.23 -34.81 -5.21
CA ALA A 685 -21.92 -34.28 -4.04
C ALA A 685 -22.24 -32.78 -4.20
N ASN A 686 -21.30 -31.99 -4.69
CA ASN A 686 -21.52 -30.57 -4.97
C ASN A 686 -22.53 -30.37 -6.09
N GLN A 687 -22.45 -31.17 -7.16
CA GLN A 687 -23.46 -31.15 -8.23
C GLN A 687 -24.85 -31.51 -7.71
N TYR A 688 -24.96 -32.53 -6.86
CA TYR A 688 -26.21 -32.91 -6.21
C TYR A 688 -26.75 -31.75 -5.36
N ALA A 689 -25.89 -31.09 -4.57
CA ALA A 689 -26.29 -29.97 -3.74
C ALA A 689 -26.84 -28.80 -4.56
N ARG A 690 -26.11 -28.36 -5.61
CA ARG A 690 -26.58 -27.31 -6.52
C ARG A 690 -27.92 -27.64 -7.18
N SER A 691 -28.07 -28.89 -7.63
CA SER A 691 -29.28 -29.35 -8.33
C SER A 691 -30.51 -29.42 -7.41
N ASN A 692 -30.31 -29.49 -6.09
CA ASN A 692 -31.39 -29.63 -5.10
C ASN A 692 -31.48 -28.44 -4.14
N GLY A 693 -30.81 -27.32 -4.42
CA GLY A 693 -30.84 -26.11 -3.58
C GLY A 693 -30.22 -26.31 -2.18
N LEU A 694 -29.29 -27.25 -2.03
CA LEU A 694 -28.57 -27.51 -0.78
C LEU A 694 -27.22 -26.78 -0.75
N ARG A 695 -26.63 -26.60 0.43
CA ARG A 695 -25.25 -26.11 0.54
C ARG A 695 -24.23 -27.13 0.02
N GLN A 696 -23.29 -26.65 -0.77
CA GLN A 696 -22.15 -27.42 -1.30
C GLN A 696 -20.95 -27.39 -0.34
N PHE A 697 -19.98 -28.26 -0.56
CA PHE A 697 -18.68 -28.17 0.08
C PHE A 697 -17.90 -26.99 -0.49
N VAL A 698 -17.26 -26.21 0.39
CA VAL A 698 -16.51 -25.00 0.02
C VAL A 698 -15.01 -25.13 0.27
N VAL A 699 -14.56 -26.18 0.96
CA VAL A 699 -13.15 -26.41 1.28
C VAL A 699 -12.82 -27.90 1.33
N TYR A 700 -11.67 -28.27 0.76
CA TYR A 700 -11.14 -29.62 0.79
C TYR A 700 -9.90 -29.71 1.70
N GLN A 701 -9.87 -30.69 2.59
CA GLN A 701 -8.72 -31.01 3.44
C GLN A 701 -8.07 -32.33 3.00
N GLY A 702 -6.74 -32.40 2.91
CA GLY A 702 -6.06 -33.65 2.57
C GLY A 702 -4.54 -33.57 2.65
N MET A 703 -3.86 -34.71 2.50
CA MET A 703 -2.41 -34.77 2.58
C MET A 703 -1.75 -34.20 1.32
N TRP A 704 -0.90 -33.18 1.48
CA TRP A 704 -0.14 -32.62 0.36
C TRP A 704 1.17 -32.01 0.84
N ASN A 705 2.29 -32.44 0.26
CA ASN A 705 3.61 -31.85 0.50
C ASN A 705 4.54 -32.11 -0.70
N ALA A 706 5.74 -31.54 -0.65
CA ALA A 706 6.71 -31.65 -1.75
C ALA A 706 7.10 -33.09 -2.11
N ALA A 707 6.98 -34.08 -1.21
CA ALA A 707 7.29 -35.49 -1.47
C ALA A 707 6.04 -36.36 -1.75
N LEU A 708 4.83 -35.83 -1.54
CA LEU A 708 3.57 -36.52 -1.80
C LEU A 708 2.62 -35.59 -2.55
N ARG A 709 2.68 -35.66 -3.88
CA ARG A 709 2.00 -34.75 -4.80
C ARG A 709 0.74 -35.35 -5.44
N ASP A 710 0.26 -36.50 -4.98
CA ASP A 710 -0.97 -37.15 -5.52
C ASP A 710 -2.19 -36.22 -5.46
N PHE A 711 -2.20 -35.30 -4.51
CA PHE A 711 -3.17 -34.22 -4.38
C PHE A 711 -3.29 -33.35 -5.65
N GLU A 712 -2.19 -33.15 -6.38
CA GLU A 712 -2.13 -32.35 -7.62
C GLU A 712 -2.84 -33.04 -8.79
N ARG A 713 -3.03 -34.36 -8.73
CA ARG A 713 -3.61 -35.16 -9.84
C ARG A 713 -5.06 -34.79 -10.13
N ASP A 714 -5.92 -34.90 -9.14
CA ASP A 714 -7.37 -34.69 -9.30
C ASP A 714 -7.98 -33.76 -8.26
N ILE A 715 -7.38 -33.59 -7.08
CA ILE A 715 -7.95 -32.75 -6.03
C ILE A 715 -7.79 -31.26 -6.34
N VAL A 716 -6.60 -30.83 -6.76
CA VAL A 716 -6.38 -29.42 -7.16
C VAL A 716 -7.27 -29.01 -8.34
N PRO A 717 -7.33 -29.77 -9.46
CA PRO A 717 -8.25 -29.45 -10.56
C PRO A 717 -9.72 -29.42 -10.12
N MET A 718 -10.16 -30.42 -9.35
CA MET A 718 -11.54 -30.48 -8.86
C MET A 718 -11.88 -29.27 -7.98
N CYS A 719 -11.01 -28.88 -7.05
CA CYS A 719 -11.29 -27.73 -6.18
C CYS A 719 -11.33 -26.40 -6.95
N ARG A 720 -10.54 -26.25 -8.02
CA ARG A 720 -10.60 -25.07 -8.89
C ARG A 720 -11.95 -24.98 -9.60
N ASP A 721 -12.39 -26.08 -10.19
CA ASP A 721 -13.65 -26.15 -10.94
C ASP A 721 -14.88 -25.98 -10.03
N GLU A 722 -14.84 -26.60 -8.85
CA GLU A 722 -15.92 -26.53 -7.85
C GLU A 722 -15.89 -25.23 -7.01
N GLY A 723 -14.92 -24.34 -7.25
CA GLY A 723 -14.78 -23.06 -6.54
C GLY A 723 -14.48 -23.22 -5.04
N MET A 724 -13.69 -24.23 -4.69
CA MET A 724 -13.35 -24.62 -3.31
C MET A 724 -11.96 -24.14 -2.88
N GLY A 725 -11.81 -23.90 -1.58
CA GLY A 725 -10.51 -23.68 -0.93
C GLY A 725 -9.78 -25.00 -0.62
N LEU A 726 -8.50 -24.90 -0.33
CA LEU A 726 -7.61 -26.03 -0.05
C LEU A 726 -6.95 -25.87 1.31
N CYS A 727 -7.18 -26.82 2.21
CA CYS A 727 -6.55 -26.88 3.54
C CYS A 727 -5.65 -28.11 3.67
N PRO A 728 -4.45 -28.11 3.08
CA PRO A 728 -3.60 -29.29 3.12
C PRO A 728 -2.99 -29.53 4.50
N TYR A 729 -3.00 -30.78 4.96
CA TYR A 729 -2.25 -31.21 6.13
C TYR A 729 -0.95 -31.92 5.75
N GLY A 730 -0.01 -32.01 6.69
CA GLY A 730 1.26 -32.71 6.47
C GLY A 730 2.20 -31.99 5.49
N THR A 731 2.00 -30.69 5.26
CA THR A 731 2.77 -29.83 4.35
C THR A 731 4.27 -29.82 4.64
N LEU A 732 4.64 -29.96 5.91
CA LEU A 732 6.04 -30.01 6.38
C LEU A 732 6.62 -31.44 6.42
N GLY A 733 6.03 -32.39 5.71
CA GLY A 733 6.51 -33.77 5.63
C GLY A 733 6.34 -34.59 6.92
N GLN A 734 5.60 -34.10 7.91
CA GLN A 734 5.34 -34.77 9.20
C GLN A 734 6.62 -35.20 9.96
N GLY A 735 7.72 -34.46 9.80
CA GLY A 735 9.03 -34.76 10.38
C GLY A 735 9.92 -35.66 9.52
N ARG A 736 9.50 -35.99 8.29
CA ARG A 736 10.33 -36.68 7.30
C ARG A 736 11.34 -35.76 6.62
N PHE A 737 11.04 -34.46 6.48
CA PHE A 737 12.00 -33.49 5.95
C PHE A 737 13.04 -33.14 7.00
N GLN A 738 14.30 -33.49 6.74
CA GLN A 738 15.42 -33.29 7.65
C GLN A 738 16.68 -32.89 6.88
N THR A 739 17.59 -32.18 7.54
CA THR A 739 18.93 -31.91 6.99
C THR A 739 19.73 -33.19 6.82
N ALA A 740 20.73 -33.16 5.94
CA ALA A 740 21.68 -34.26 5.79
C ALA A 740 22.34 -34.65 7.14
N ALA A 741 22.66 -33.66 7.98
CA ALA A 741 23.23 -33.89 9.31
C ALA A 741 22.24 -34.63 10.24
N ASN A 742 20.97 -34.23 10.26
CA ASN A 742 19.96 -34.85 11.11
C ASN A 742 19.62 -36.28 10.67
N TYR A 743 19.62 -36.58 9.36
CA TYR A 743 19.50 -37.95 8.89
C TYR A 743 20.66 -38.82 9.36
N ALA A 744 21.91 -38.32 9.26
CA ALA A 744 23.10 -39.04 9.70
C ALA A 744 23.10 -39.27 11.23
N GLU A 745 22.58 -38.33 12.01
CA GLU A 745 22.41 -38.48 13.46
C GLU A 745 21.31 -39.50 13.80
N ARG A 746 20.17 -39.45 13.10
CA ARG A 746 19.06 -40.38 13.31
C ARG A 746 19.44 -41.82 13.01
N GLU A 747 20.30 -42.05 12.01
CA GLU A 747 20.87 -43.36 11.70
C GLU A 747 21.77 -43.91 12.83
N LYS A 748 22.28 -43.04 13.72
CA LYS A 748 23.12 -43.41 14.88
C LYS A 748 22.35 -43.59 16.18
N SER A 749 21.41 -42.68 16.51
CA SER A 749 20.76 -42.61 17.84
C SER A 749 19.23 -42.76 17.83
N ASN A 750 18.60 -42.79 16.65
CA ASN A 750 17.16 -42.89 16.39
C ASN A 750 16.17 -42.27 17.42
N PRO A 751 16.28 -40.97 17.78
CA PRO A 751 15.47 -40.36 18.85
C PRO A 751 14.08 -39.82 18.38
N GLY A 752 13.67 -40.05 17.13
CA GLY A 752 12.49 -39.42 16.52
C GLY A 752 11.16 -40.18 16.64
N ARG A 753 10.09 -39.64 16.02
CA ARG A 753 8.78 -40.31 15.88
C ARG A 753 8.96 -41.70 15.27
N LYS A 754 8.74 -42.75 16.08
CA LYS A 754 9.02 -44.16 15.76
C LYS A 754 8.19 -44.76 14.61
N PHE A 755 7.19 -44.04 14.09
CA PHE A 755 6.13 -44.62 13.24
C PHE A 755 6.15 -44.22 11.76
N ALA A 756 7.00 -43.29 11.33
CA ALA A 756 7.06 -42.87 9.92
C ALA A 756 8.40 -43.27 9.31
N ALA A 757 8.39 -44.31 8.46
CA ALA A 757 9.55 -44.67 7.66
C ALA A 757 9.95 -43.49 6.77
N ILE A 758 11.26 -43.18 6.73
CA ILE A 758 11.84 -42.24 5.79
C ILE A 758 12.07 -42.99 4.48
N THR A 759 11.55 -42.47 3.39
CA THR A 759 11.74 -43.02 2.04
C THR A 759 12.93 -42.38 1.34
N SER A 760 13.40 -42.99 0.25
CA SER A 760 14.41 -42.36 -0.63
C SER A 760 13.90 -41.03 -1.20
N ARG A 761 12.62 -40.95 -1.54
CA ARG A 761 11.94 -39.75 -2.03
C ARG A 761 12.00 -38.61 -1.00
N ASP A 762 11.76 -38.91 0.27
CA ASP A 762 11.86 -37.91 1.34
C ASP A 762 13.28 -37.31 1.42
N LYS A 763 14.32 -38.16 1.31
CA LYS A 763 15.72 -37.72 1.33
C LYS A 763 16.06 -36.83 0.12
N GLN A 764 15.60 -37.20 -1.08
CA GLN A 764 15.83 -36.42 -2.31
C GLN A 764 15.19 -35.03 -2.25
N VAL A 765 13.91 -34.97 -1.88
CA VAL A 765 13.19 -33.70 -1.74
C VAL A 765 13.79 -32.85 -0.62
N SER A 766 14.18 -33.47 0.51
CA SER A 766 14.82 -32.73 1.61
C SER A 766 16.13 -32.08 1.20
N ALA A 767 16.94 -32.73 0.36
CA ALA A 767 18.19 -32.16 -0.13
C ALA A 767 17.95 -30.88 -0.95
N VAL A 768 16.91 -30.87 -1.81
CA VAL A 768 16.54 -29.69 -2.59
C VAL A 768 16.01 -28.57 -1.69
N LEU A 769 15.11 -28.90 -0.75
CA LEU A 769 14.59 -27.94 0.22
C LEU A 769 15.70 -27.34 1.10
N GLU A 770 16.70 -28.14 1.49
CA GLU A 770 17.88 -27.69 2.24
C GLU A 770 18.72 -26.72 1.40
N LYS A 771 18.96 -27.04 0.13
CA LYS A 771 19.72 -26.20 -0.79
C LYS A 771 19.06 -24.82 -0.95
N ILE A 772 17.79 -24.79 -1.35
CA ILE A 772 17.04 -23.53 -1.53
C ILE A 772 16.96 -22.74 -0.21
N GLY A 773 16.79 -23.45 0.92
CA GLY A 773 16.80 -22.84 2.24
C GLY A 773 18.13 -22.12 2.53
N LYS A 774 19.26 -22.77 2.24
CA LYS A 774 20.60 -22.15 2.38
C LYS A 774 20.78 -20.95 1.45
N ASP A 775 20.39 -21.09 0.18
CA ASP A 775 20.55 -20.04 -0.83
C ASP A 775 19.75 -18.77 -0.45
N LYS A 776 18.59 -18.92 0.21
CA LYS A 776 17.76 -17.80 0.70
C LYS A 776 18.03 -17.38 2.15
N GLY A 777 18.88 -18.09 2.89
CA GLY A 777 19.10 -17.83 4.32
C GLY A 777 17.89 -18.13 5.22
N VAL A 778 17.05 -19.10 4.84
CA VAL A 778 15.83 -19.48 5.59
C VAL A 778 15.80 -20.97 5.92
N HIS A 779 14.97 -21.36 6.90
CA HIS A 779 14.82 -22.76 7.27
C HIS A 779 14.12 -23.58 6.15
N MET A 780 14.56 -24.81 5.89
CA MET A 780 14.02 -25.66 4.81
C MET A 780 12.51 -25.90 4.88
N LEU A 781 11.95 -25.92 6.09
CA LEU A 781 10.50 -26.10 6.28
C LEU A 781 9.70 -24.88 5.83
N ASN A 782 10.31 -23.68 5.83
CA ASN A 782 9.70 -22.46 5.32
C ASN A 782 9.62 -22.51 3.78
N VAL A 783 10.62 -23.11 3.13
CA VAL A 783 10.61 -23.42 1.69
C VAL A 783 9.49 -24.42 1.38
N ALA A 784 9.39 -25.52 2.14
CA ALA A 784 8.34 -26.52 1.96
C ALA A 784 6.92 -25.94 2.13
N LEU A 785 6.73 -25.07 3.12
CA LEU A 785 5.47 -24.38 3.36
C LEU A 785 5.10 -23.45 2.20
N SER A 786 6.08 -22.68 1.71
CA SER A 786 5.89 -21.73 0.61
C SER A 786 5.62 -22.41 -0.72
N TYR A 787 6.30 -23.54 -0.99
CA TYR A 787 6.05 -24.40 -2.15
C TYR A 787 4.56 -24.72 -2.27
N VAL A 788 3.95 -25.33 -1.25
CA VAL A 788 2.53 -25.72 -1.30
C VAL A 788 1.60 -24.52 -1.49
N ARG A 789 1.88 -23.38 -0.82
CA ARG A 789 1.06 -22.15 -0.94
C ARG A 789 1.09 -21.51 -2.33
N GLN A 790 2.18 -21.70 -3.07
CA GLN A 790 2.40 -21.10 -4.39
C GLN A 790 1.98 -21.99 -5.56
N LYS A 791 1.53 -23.22 -5.31
CA LYS A 791 1.12 -24.13 -6.39
C LYS A 791 -0.24 -23.76 -7.00
N THR A 792 -1.13 -23.13 -6.23
CA THR A 792 -2.49 -22.77 -6.67
C THR A 792 -3.12 -21.74 -5.74
N PRO A 793 -4.14 -20.96 -6.17
CA PRO A 793 -4.90 -20.08 -5.27
C PRO A 793 -5.62 -20.82 -4.13
N TYR A 794 -6.07 -20.05 -3.14
CA TYR A 794 -6.90 -20.53 -2.01
C TYR A 794 -6.29 -21.67 -1.18
N VAL A 795 -4.96 -21.68 -1.03
CA VAL A 795 -4.25 -22.65 -0.18
C VAL A 795 -3.97 -22.09 1.22
N PHE A 796 -4.43 -22.84 2.22
CA PHE A 796 -4.33 -22.56 3.66
C PHE A 796 -3.73 -23.75 4.40
N PRO A 797 -2.40 -23.89 4.42
CA PRO A 797 -1.75 -25.03 5.08
C PRO A 797 -2.15 -25.17 6.54
N ILE A 798 -2.46 -26.40 6.94
CA ILE A 798 -2.64 -26.75 8.34
C ILE A 798 -1.26 -26.97 8.95
N VAL A 799 -0.86 -26.06 9.82
CA VAL A 799 0.39 -26.12 10.58
C VAL A 799 0.08 -26.47 12.02
N GLY A 800 0.92 -27.29 12.64
CA GLY A 800 0.73 -27.71 14.01
C GLY A 800 2.06 -28.00 14.68
N GLY A 801 2.08 -27.92 16.01
CA GLY A 801 3.26 -28.14 16.81
C GLY A 801 2.90 -28.66 18.20
N ARG A 802 3.94 -29.01 18.97
CA ARG A 802 3.86 -29.32 20.40
C ARG A 802 4.73 -28.37 21.22
N LYS A 803 5.22 -27.33 20.56
CA LYS A 803 6.19 -26.36 21.05
C LYS A 803 5.85 -25.03 20.40
N LEU A 804 5.98 -23.96 21.17
CA LEU A 804 5.69 -22.60 20.71
C LEU A 804 6.58 -22.21 19.53
N GLU A 805 7.85 -22.64 19.55
CA GLU A 805 8.86 -22.35 18.52
C GLU A 805 8.45 -22.86 17.14
N HIS A 806 7.72 -23.98 17.08
CA HIS A 806 7.24 -24.50 15.80
C HIS A 806 6.25 -23.53 15.16
N ILE A 807 5.34 -22.93 15.95
CA ILE A 807 4.37 -21.97 15.42
C ILE A 807 5.06 -20.66 15.04
N LYS A 808 6.00 -20.17 15.85
CA LYS A 808 6.83 -18.99 15.50
C LYS A 808 7.51 -19.17 14.14
N GLY A 809 8.22 -20.28 13.95
CA GLY A 809 8.90 -20.57 12.68
C GLY A 809 7.94 -20.73 11.49
N ASN A 810 6.76 -21.30 11.69
CA ASN A 810 5.75 -21.39 10.63
C ASN A 810 5.21 -20.01 10.21
N ILE A 811 5.04 -19.08 11.16
CA ILE A 811 4.60 -17.72 10.88
C ILE A 811 5.68 -16.95 10.12
N GLU A 812 6.95 -17.06 10.54
CA GLU A 812 8.10 -16.51 9.81
C GLU A 812 8.18 -17.06 8.38
N GLY A 813 7.82 -18.34 8.19
CA GLY A 813 7.76 -18.97 6.88
C GLY A 813 6.79 -18.33 5.88
N LEU A 814 5.87 -17.46 6.33
CA LEU A 814 5.00 -16.68 5.44
C LEU A 814 5.75 -15.62 4.62
N GLU A 815 6.95 -15.21 5.06
CA GLU A 815 7.77 -14.20 4.39
C GLU A 815 8.51 -14.75 3.17
N VAL A 816 8.66 -16.07 3.09
CA VAL A 816 9.38 -16.75 2.01
C VAL A 816 8.54 -16.74 0.74
N THR A 817 9.18 -16.38 -0.37
CA THR A 817 8.62 -16.46 -1.72
C THR A 817 9.59 -17.23 -2.61
N LEU A 818 9.06 -18.20 -3.37
CA LEU A 818 9.82 -18.99 -4.34
C LEU A 818 9.62 -18.45 -5.76
N THR A 819 10.66 -18.45 -6.58
CA THR A 819 10.54 -18.19 -8.03
C THR A 819 9.96 -19.42 -8.75
N GLU A 820 9.58 -19.27 -10.01
CA GLU A 820 9.09 -20.39 -10.82
C GLU A 820 10.16 -21.47 -10.99
N GLU A 821 11.43 -21.06 -11.13
CA GLU A 821 12.59 -21.95 -11.22
C GLU A 821 12.81 -22.74 -9.92
N GLU A 822 12.66 -22.08 -8.76
CA GLU A 822 12.81 -22.75 -7.46
C GLU A 822 11.67 -23.73 -7.19
N VAL A 823 10.44 -23.40 -7.61
CA VAL A 823 9.32 -24.36 -7.57
C VAL A 823 9.64 -25.57 -8.46
N ALA A 824 10.11 -25.36 -9.68
CA ALA A 824 10.53 -26.44 -10.57
C ALA A 824 11.70 -27.26 -10.01
N GLU A 825 12.63 -26.63 -9.29
CA GLU A 825 13.73 -27.30 -8.60
C GLU A 825 13.20 -28.24 -7.51
N VAL A 826 12.28 -27.78 -6.65
CA VAL A 826 11.62 -28.64 -5.63
C VAL A 826 10.94 -29.85 -6.30
N GLU A 827 10.25 -29.62 -7.41
CA GLU A 827 9.58 -30.67 -8.16
C GLU A 827 10.53 -31.67 -8.83
N SER A 828 11.76 -31.26 -9.13
CA SER A 828 12.79 -32.12 -9.69
C SER A 828 13.32 -33.15 -8.68
N GLY A 829 12.99 -33.01 -7.39
CA GLY A 829 13.41 -33.92 -6.34
C GLY A 829 12.95 -35.38 -6.58
N TYR A 830 11.88 -35.59 -7.33
CA TYR A 830 11.52 -36.89 -7.88
C TYR A 830 10.58 -36.74 -9.09
N GLU A 831 10.49 -37.76 -9.94
CA GLU A 831 9.53 -37.77 -11.03
C GLU A 831 8.11 -38.06 -10.51
N PHE A 832 7.21 -37.08 -10.63
CA PHE A 832 5.80 -37.24 -10.30
C PHE A 832 5.02 -37.72 -11.52
N ASP A 833 4.37 -38.88 -11.41
CA ASP A 833 3.51 -39.44 -12.45
C ASP A 833 2.02 -39.28 -12.08
N PRO A 834 1.26 -38.40 -12.78
CA PRO A 834 -0.17 -38.28 -12.57
C PRO A 834 -0.98 -39.46 -13.15
N GLY A 835 -0.36 -40.38 -13.89
CA GLY A 835 -0.97 -41.62 -14.36
C GLY A 835 -2.01 -41.42 -15.47
N PHE A 836 -2.65 -42.50 -15.89
CA PHE A 836 -3.77 -42.46 -16.84
C PHE A 836 -5.06 -41.94 -16.15
N PRO A 837 -5.88 -41.09 -16.81
CA PRO A 837 -5.80 -40.62 -18.20
C PRO A 837 -4.93 -39.36 -18.42
N HIS A 838 -4.39 -38.76 -17.36
CA HIS A 838 -3.63 -37.51 -17.41
C HIS A 838 -2.43 -37.56 -18.37
N THR A 839 -1.64 -38.64 -18.31
CA THR A 839 -0.49 -38.85 -19.21
C THR A 839 -0.89 -39.13 -20.66
N PHE A 840 -2.07 -39.72 -20.88
CA PHE A 840 -2.63 -39.92 -22.22
C PHE A 840 -3.07 -38.57 -22.82
N LEU A 841 -3.80 -37.76 -22.06
CA LEU A 841 -4.32 -36.47 -22.50
C LEU A 841 -3.20 -35.46 -22.79
N SER A 842 -2.14 -35.47 -21.98
CA SER A 842 -0.97 -34.59 -22.18
C SER A 842 -0.03 -35.05 -23.30
N GLY A 843 -0.24 -36.27 -23.82
CA GLY A 843 0.57 -36.90 -24.86
C GLY A 843 1.87 -37.54 -24.34
N THR A 844 2.20 -37.39 -23.06
CA THR A 844 3.46 -37.92 -22.50
C THR A 844 3.49 -39.44 -22.43
N LEU A 845 2.32 -40.08 -22.45
CA LEU A 845 2.20 -41.54 -22.57
C LEU A 845 2.80 -42.09 -23.88
N PHE A 846 2.82 -41.28 -24.95
CA PHE A 846 3.21 -41.74 -26.29
C PHE A 846 4.64 -41.37 -26.69
N ASN A 847 5.14 -40.23 -26.23
CA ASN A 847 6.37 -39.62 -26.75
C ASN A 847 7.60 -39.82 -25.85
N GLY A 848 7.47 -40.55 -24.74
CA GLY A 848 8.57 -40.82 -23.80
C GLY A 848 9.06 -39.59 -23.01
N ALA A 849 8.34 -38.47 -23.05
CA ALA A 849 8.62 -37.31 -22.22
C ALA A 849 8.26 -37.59 -20.75
N LYS A 850 8.79 -36.76 -19.83
CA LYS A 850 8.46 -36.84 -18.40
C LYS A 850 6.93 -36.83 -18.21
N PRO A 851 6.36 -37.76 -17.42
CA PRO A 851 4.93 -37.81 -17.16
C PRO A 851 4.40 -36.46 -16.69
N LYS A 852 3.34 -35.97 -17.33
CA LYS A 852 2.68 -34.71 -16.94
C LYS A 852 1.17 -34.83 -17.10
N GLY A 853 0.43 -34.03 -16.35
CA GLY A 853 -1.01 -33.96 -16.48
C GLY A 853 -1.45 -32.95 -17.52
N ALA A 854 -2.69 -33.08 -17.98
CA ALA A 854 -3.34 -32.07 -18.81
C ALA A 854 -4.38 -31.34 -17.97
N TYR A 855 -4.11 -30.07 -17.66
CA TYR A 855 -4.96 -29.25 -16.80
C TYR A 855 -5.51 -28.01 -17.51
N ARG A 856 -5.09 -27.80 -18.76
CA ARG A 856 -5.56 -26.78 -19.69
C ARG A 856 -5.80 -27.38 -21.07
N ASP A 857 -6.56 -26.66 -21.89
CA ASP A 857 -6.78 -26.99 -23.30
C ASP A 857 -5.48 -27.09 -24.11
N ASP A 858 -4.52 -26.20 -23.83
CA ASP A 858 -3.18 -26.20 -24.42
C ASP A 858 -2.22 -27.22 -23.81
N ASP A 859 -2.64 -28.02 -22.83
CA ASP A 859 -1.88 -29.21 -22.44
C ASP A 859 -2.21 -30.44 -23.30
N VAL A 860 -3.43 -30.46 -23.86
CA VAL A 860 -3.98 -31.64 -24.54
C VAL A 860 -3.34 -31.82 -25.91
N TRP A 861 -2.70 -32.98 -26.15
CA TRP A 861 -1.99 -33.24 -27.40
C TRP A 861 -2.92 -33.25 -28.62
N LEU A 862 -4.17 -33.68 -28.44
CA LEU A 862 -5.18 -33.69 -29.51
C LEU A 862 -5.51 -32.26 -29.97
N SER A 863 -5.64 -31.31 -29.03
CA SER A 863 -5.86 -29.91 -29.35
C SER A 863 -4.68 -29.33 -30.14
N LYS A 864 -3.45 -29.62 -29.72
CA LYS A 864 -2.23 -29.21 -30.44
C LYS A 864 -2.14 -29.78 -31.85
N TRP A 865 -2.66 -30.99 -32.05
CA TRP A 865 -2.72 -31.61 -33.36
C TRP A 865 -3.76 -30.94 -34.26
N ALA A 866 -4.86 -30.43 -33.69
CA ALA A 866 -5.92 -29.77 -34.43
C ALA A 866 -5.57 -28.33 -34.87
N GLY A 867 -4.67 -27.63 -34.16
CA GLY A 867 -4.22 -26.28 -34.52
C GLY A 867 -3.60 -25.51 -33.35
N GLU A 868 -3.34 -24.22 -33.56
CA GLU A 868 -2.96 -23.27 -32.51
C GLU A 868 -4.21 -22.57 -31.99
N PHE A 869 -4.43 -22.63 -30.68
CA PHE A 869 -5.59 -22.04 -30.01
C PHE A 869 -5.11 -21.09 -28.90
N ASP A 870 -5.77 -19.95 -28.76
CA ASP A 870 -5.57 -19.05 -27.62
C ASP A 870 -6.32 -19.59 -26.39
N SER A 871 -5.67 -19.63 -25.23
CA SER A 871 -6.28 -20.08 -23.97
C SER A 871 -6.22 -19.02 -22.87
N VAL A 872 -7.17 -19.07 -21.93
CA VAL A 872 -7.20 -18.18 -20.77
C VAL A 872 -6.35 -18.77 -19.66
N ASP A 873 -5.46 -17.95 -19.09
CA ASP A 873 -4.66 -18.34 -17.93
C ASP A 873 -5.53 -18.68 -16.72
N PRO A 874 -5.27 -19.81 -16.03
CA PRO A 874 -5.96 -20.16 -14.81
C PRO A 874 -5.63 -19.13 -13.72
N PRO A 875 -6.51 -18.96 -12.72
CA PRO A 875 -6.25 -18.10 -11.58
C PRO A 875 -4.89 -18.42 -10.93
N LYS A 876 -4.04 -17.40 -10.80
CA LYS A 876 -2.69 -17.52 -10.21
C LYS A 876 -2.75 -17.32 -8.69
N PRO A 877 -1.90 -18.01 -7.92
CA PRO A 877 -1.78 -17.79 -6.48
C PRO A 877 -1.48 -16.31 -6.20
N ILE A 878 -1.95 -15.81 -5.06
CA ILE A 878 -1.69 -14.42 -4.65
C ILE A 878 -0.17 -14.28 -4.43
N SER A 879 0.49 -13.55 -5.33
CA SER A 879 1.86 -13.08 -5.10
C SER A 879 1.84 -11.97 -4.05
N ARG A 880 2.90 -11.88 -3.26
CA ARG A 880 3.08 -10.76 -2.34
C ARG A 880 3.15 -9.47 -3.17
N LYS A 881 2.14 -8.62 -3.05
CA LYS A 881 2.27 -7.21 -3.46
C LYS A 881 3.17 -6.54 -2.40
N GLU A 882 4.29 -5.98 -2.84
CA GLU A 882 5.30 -5.33 -2.00
C GLU A 882 4.73 -4.19 -1.17
#